data_AF-A0A2W6VCJ3-F1
#
_entry.id   AF-A0A2W6VCJ3-F1
#
_cell.length_a   1.000
_cell.length_b   1.000
_cell.length_c   1.000
_cell.angle_alpha   90.00
_cell.angle_beta   90.00
_cell.angle_gamma   90.00
#
_symmetry.space_group_name_H-M   'P 1'
#
loop_
_entity.id
_entity.type
_entity.pdbx_description
1 polymer ?
#
loop_
_entity_poly.entity_id
_entity_poly.type
_entity_poly.pdbx_seq_one_letter_code
_entity_poly.pdbx_strand_id
1 'polypeptide(L)'
;TVDDIVATIKYLVALHKGDASIPGVRNGEAAEIRLDVDDIDNFGNRRIRAVGELIQNQVRTGLSRMERVVRERMTTQDIEAITPQTLINVRPVVAAIKEFFGTSQLSQFMDQNNPLAGLTHKRRLSALGPGGLSRERAGVEVRDVHPSHYGRMCPIETPEGPNIGLIGSLASFARINAFGFIETPYRRVVDGKVSDQIDYLTASEEVDYIVAQAGAELKADGSFATERVLARRGQGGEVDMFHRDEIGYMDVSPRQMVSVGTSLIPFLEHDDANRALMGANMQRQAVPLLRSDSPFVGTGMEGYAAIDAGDVITADKAGVVMEVSADVVTVQLDEGGTKDYFLRKFDRSNQGNSYNQRVIVSAGDRVEVGEVIADGPATENGELAIGKNLLVAFMTWEGHNFEDAIILSQDLVKNDTLSSIHIEEYEVDARDTKLGKEEITRDLPNVSPDLLKDLDERGIVRIGAEVRPGDILVGKVTPKGETELSAEERLLRAIFNEKSREVRDTSLKVPHGEQGTIIAVKEFNAEDGDDELGSGVNRRVVVYIAQKRKITEGDKLAGRHGNKGVIAKILPVEDMPFLADGTPVDVVLNPLGIPGRMNFGQVLETHLGWISKQGWKVEGNPEWAAHLPEAAREAAPGTKVATPVFDGAYEAEIAGLLDSTLPNRDGDRLIDSTGKTQLFDGRSGEPFPAPISVGYMYILKLHHLVDDKIHARSTGPYSMITQQPLGGKAQFGGQRFGEMEVWALEAYGAAYALQELLTIKSDDIVGRVKVYEAIVKGENIQEPGIPESFKVLMKEMQSLCLNVEVLSADGTAVNLRDTDDEAFRAAEELGINISTRFESSSIDEI
;
A
#
# COMPACT_ATOMS: atom_id res chain seq x y z
N THR A 1 -16.97 -41.67 11.79
CA THR A 1 -17.79 -42.89 11.99
C THR A 1 -17.81 -43.23 13.48
N VAL A 2 -18.60 -44.21 13.93
CA VAL A 2 -18.56 -44.65 15.34
C VAL A 2 -17.17 -45.20 15.68
N ASP A 3 -16.55 -45.93 14.75
CA ASP A 3 -15.22 -46.49 14.91
C ASP A 3 -14.16 -45.40 15.13
N ASP A 4 -14.24 -44.27 14.41
CA ASP A 4 -13.33 -43.14 14.60
C ASP A 4 -13.46 -42.54 16.02
N ILE A 5 -14.69 -42.41 16.54
CA ILE A 5 -14.92 -41.91 17.90
C ILE A 5 -14.28 -42.85 18.94
N VAL A 6 -14.46 -44.16 18.78
CA VAL A 6 -13.86 -45.16 19.66
C VAL A 6 -12.34 -45.10 19.57
N ALA A 7 -11.77 -44.95 18.37
CA ALA A 7 -10.33 -44.80 18.16
C ALA A 7 -9.78 -43.53 18.83
N THR A 8 -10.46 -42.38 18.68
CA THR A 8 -10.07 -41.12 19.34
C THR A 8 -10.11 -41.22 20.86
N ILE A 9 -11.14 -41.86 21.44
CA ILE A 9 -11.21 -42.06 22.90
C ILE A 9 -10.05 -42.95 23.37
N LYS A 10 -9.73 -44.02 22.63
CA LYS A 10 -8.57 -44.87 22.94
C LYS A 10 -7.26 -44.10 22.86
N TYR A 11 -7.08 -43.28 21.82
CA TYR A 11 -5.91 -42.41 21.64
C TYR A 11 -5.76 -41.47 22.84
N LEU A 12 -6.83 -40.77 23.23
CA LEU A 12 -6.82 -39.83 24.36
C LEU A 12 -6.47 -40.50 25.69
N VAL A 13 -7.06 -41.67 25.97
CA VAL A 13 -6.79 -42.41 27.22
C VAL A 13 -5.35 -42.93 27.26
N ALA A 14 -4.83 -43.44 26.14
CA ALA A 14 -3.45 -43.92 26.04
C ALA A 14 -2.44 -42.77 26.16
N LEU A 15 -2.71 -41.63 25.53
CA LEU A 15 -1.90 -40.42 25.65
C LEU A 15 -1.87 -39.91 27.10
N HIS A 16 -3.02 -39.87 27.78
CA HIS A 16 -3.10 -39.47 29.19
C HIS A 16 -2.34 -40.43 30.12
N LYS A 17 -2.29 -41.72 29.77
CA LYS A 17 -1.52 -42.74 30.49
C LYS A 17 -0.01 -42.61 30.28
N GLY A 18 0.43 -41.88 29.24
CA GLY A 18 1.84 -41.71 28.87
C GLY A 18 2.38 -42.84 27.98
N ASP A 19 1.51 -43.56 27.27
CA ASP A 19 1.93 -44.55 26.28
C ASP A 19 2.54 -43.82 25.06
N ALA A 20 3.62 -44.35 24.47
CA ALA A 20 4.32 -43.72 23.34
C ALA A 20 3.68 -44.06 21.96
N SER A 21 2.99 -45.18 21.88
CA SER A 21 2.34 -45.67 20.66
C SER A 21 1.11 -46.52 20.98
N ILE A 22 0.21 -46.66 20.00
CA ILE A 22 -0.94 -47.55 20.04
C ILE A 22 -1.05 -48.33 18.71
N PRO A 23 -1.44 -49.60 18.71
CA PRO A 23 -1.71 -50.32 17.48
C PRO A 23 -2.89 -49.69 16.72
N GLY A 24 -2.68 -49.39 15.45
CA GLY A 24 -3.71 -48.83 14.58
C GLY A 24 -3.50 -49.22 13.11
N VAL A 25 -4.12 -48.46 12.21
CA VAL A 25 -4.06 -48.69 10.77
C VAL A 25 -3.61 -47.41 10.08
N ARG A 26 -2.51 -47.45 9.32
CA ARG A 26 -2.01 -46.33 8.49
C ARG A 26 -2.00 -46.80 7.03
N ASN A 27 -2.66 -46.07 6.13
CA ASN A 27 -2.78 -46.43 4.70
C ASN A 27 -3.34 -47.85 4.44
N GLY A 28 -4.19 -48.36 5.32
CA GLY A 28 -4.78 -49.70 5.19
C GLY A 28 -3.92 -50.85 5.74
N GLU A 29 -2.73 -50.56 6.27
CA GLU A 29 -1.84 -51.54 6.88
C GLU A 29 -1.78 -51.38 8.40
N ALA A 30 -1.59 -52.48 9.12
CA ALA A 30 -1.41 -52.46 10.57
C ALA A 30 -0.09 -51.74 10.90
N ALA A 31 -0.17 -50.63 11.63
CA ALA A 31 0.97 -49.81 11.98
C ALA A 31 0.86 -49.37 13.45
N GLU A 32 2.00 -49.20 14.12
CA GLU A 32 2.02 -48.49 15.39
C GLU A 32 1.83 -46.99 15.12
N ILE A 33 0.76 -46.43 15.68
CA ILE A 33 0.48 -45.01 15.63
C ILE A 33 1.19 -44.38 16.83
N ARG A 34 2.12 -43.46 16.56
CA ARG A 34 2.76 -42.66 17.59
C ARG A 34 1.71 -41.80 18.30
N LEU A 35 1.77 -41.79 19.63
CA LEU A 35 0.95 -40.93 20.47
C LEU A 35 1.75 -39.65 20.77
N ASP A 36 1.20 -38.52 20.36
CA ASP A 36 1.75 -37.19 20.64
C ASP A 36 0.63 -36.14 20.76
N VAL A 37 0.97 -34.96 21.26
CA VAL A 37 0.08 -33.79 21.27
C VAL A 37 0.20 -33.06 19.92
N ASP A 38 -0.94 -32.63 19.38
CA ASP A 38 -0.97 -31.90 18.12
C ASP A 38 -0.64 -30.41 18.33
N ASP A 39 0.34 -29.92 17.57
CA ASP A 39 0.61 -28.49 17.44
C ASP A 39 -0.31 -27.87 16.37
N ILE A 40 -1.20 -26.97 16.79
CA ILE A 40 -2.18 -26.32 15.91
C ILE A 40 -1.56 -25.32 14.93
N ASP A 41 -0.35 -24.81 15.21
CA ASP A 41 0.33 -23.81 14.38
C ASP A 41 1.26 -24.46 13.35
N ASN A 42 1.55 -25.76 13.49
CA ASN A 42 2.26 -26.53 12.49
C ASN A 42 1.48 -26.55 11.15
N PHE A 43 2.16 -26.28 10.02
CA PHE A 43 1.56 -26.32 8.69
C PHE A 43 1.10 -27.72 8.21
N GLY A 44 1.41 -28.79 8.97
CA GLY A 44 0.77 -30.09 8.81
C GLY A 44 -0.68 -30.11 9.31
N ASN A 45 -1.01 -29.24 10.27
CA ASN A 45 -2.34 -29.11 10.88
C ASN A 45 -3.09 -27.86 10.42
N ARG A 46 -2.36 -26.90 9.83
CA ARG A 46 -2.89 -25.64 9.33
C ARG A 46 -2.86 -25.58 7.79
N ARG A 47 -4.04 -25.57 7.18
CA ARG A 47 -4.20 -25.55 5.71
C ARG A 47 -4.66 -24.21 5.16
N ILE A 48 -4.31 -23.93 3.92
CA ILE A 48 -4.72 -22.76 3.14
C ILE A 48 -5.98 -23.07 2.33
N ARG A 49 -6.96 -22.19 2.41
CA ARG A 49 -8.13 -22.19 1.51
C ARG A 49 -7.88 -21.19 0.40
N ALA A 50 -7.52 -21.69 -0.78
CA ALA A 50 -7.30 -20.86 -1.96
C ALA A 50 -8.61 -20.26 -2.49
N VAL A 51 -8.51 -19.30 -3.41
CA VAL A 51 -9.66 -18.58 -4.00
C VAL A 51 -10.74 -19.51 -4.54
N GLY A 52 -10.36 -20.62 -5.19
CA GLY A 52 -11.30 -21.60 -5.73
C GLY A 52 -12.15 -22.26 -4.64
N GLU A 53 -11.55 -22.61 -3.49
CA GLU A 53 -12.29 -23.21 -2.37
C GLU A 53 -13.21 -22.19 -1.69
N LEU A 54 -12.75 -20.94 -1.54
CA LEU A 54 -13.56 -19.86 -0.99
C LEU A 54 -14.82 -19.60 -1.83
N ILE A 55 -14.66 -19.51 -3.15
CA ILE A 55 -15.79 -19.35 -4.08
C ILE A 55 -16.67 -20.60 -4.05
N GLN A 56 -16.09 -21.80 -4.06
CA GLN A 56 -16.86 -23.06 -3.96
C GLN A 56 -17.76 -23.09 -2.73
N ASN A 57 -17.28 -22.63 -1.58
CA ASN A 57 -18.07 -22.58 -0.34
C ASN A 57 -19.25 -21.61 -0.43
N GLN A 58 -19.08 -20.47 -1.11
CA GLN A 58 -20.16 -19.51 -1.34
C GLN A 58 -21.18 -20.04 -2.35
N VAL A 59 -20.71 -20.66 -3.43
CA VAL A 59 -21.57 -21.34 -4.40
C VAL A 59 -22.36 -22.47 -3.72
N ARG A 60 -21.72 -23.28 -2.87
CA ARG A 60 -22.39 -24.34 -2.09
C ARG A 60 -23.49 -23.78 -1.20
N THR A 61 -23.22 -22.66 -0.52
CA THR A 61 -24.21 -21.98 0.32
C THR A 61 -25.38 -21.45 -0.50
N GLY A 62 -25.10 -20.82 -1.65
CA GLY A 62 -26.11 -20.38 -2.60
C GLY A 62 -26.96 -21.52 -3.16
N LEU A 63 -26.32 -22.64 -3.52
CA LEU A 63 -26.99 -23.85 -4.01
C LEU A 63 -27.86 -24.51 -2.94
N SER A 64 -27.43 -24.54 -1.68
CA SER A 64 -28.26 -25.07 -0.58
C SER A 64 -29.53 -24.22 -0.36
N ARG A 65 -29.41 -22.89 -0.44
CA ARG A 65 -30.57 -21.99 -0.43
C ARG A 65 -31.50 -22.25 -1.62
N MET A 66 -30.94 -22.44 -2.82
CA MET A 66 -31.69 -22.79 -4.02
C MET A 66 -32.37 -24.16 -3.90
N GLU A 67 -31.70 -25.17 -3.35
CA GLU A 67 -32.23 -26.51 -3.13
C GLU A 67 -33.47 -26.47 -2.23
N ARG A 68 -33.42 -25.67 -1.16
CA ARG A 68 -34.59 -25.45 -0.29
C ARG A 68 -35.78 -24.87 -1.05
N VAL A 69 -35.54 -23.85 -1.89
CA VAL A 69 -36.58 -23.25 -2.74
C VAL A 69 -37.14 -24.26 -3.74
N VAL A 70 -36.29 -25.11 -4.32
CA VAL A 70 -36.72 -26.19 -5.23
C VAL A 70 -37.62 -27.17 -4.47
N ARG A 71 -37.22 -27.65 -3.30
CA ARG A 71 -38.03 -28.58 -2.47
C ARG A 71 -39.39 -28.00 -2.10
N GLU A 72 -39.44 -26.71 -1.76
CA GLU A 72 -40.68 -25.99 -1.44
C GLU A 72 -41.59 -25.80 -2.67
N ARG A 73 -41.01 -25.51 -3.84
CA ARG A 73 -41.78 -25.40 -5.10
C ARG A 73 -42.31 -26.75 -5.56
N MET A 74 -41.56 -27.83 -5.37
CA MET A 74 -41.97 -29.18 -5.73
C MET A 74 -43.21 -29.67 -4.96
N THR A 75 -43.43 -29.20 -3.73
CA THR A 75 -44.62 -29.57 -2.94
C THR A 75 -45.84 -28.69 -3.22
N THR A 76 -45.64 -27.50 -3.81
CA THR A 76 -46.70 -26.49 -4.00
C THR A 76 -47.18 -26.37 -5.44
N GLN A 77 -46.34 -26.68 -6.43
CA GLN A 77 -46.71 -26.62 -7.85
C GLN A 77 -47.38 -27.90 -8.33
N ASP A 78 -48.24 -27.76 -9.34
CA ASP A 78 -48.91 -28.88 -10.00
C ASP A 78 -47.91 -29.74 -10.78
N ILE A 79 -47.96 -31.05 -10.55
CA ILE A 79 -47.00 -32.04 -11.08
C ILE A 79 -46.93 -31.99 -12.62
N GLU A 80 -48.05 -31.72 -13.30
CA GLU A 80 -48.10 -31.67 -14.76
C GLU A 80 -47.47 -30.39 -15.36
N ALA A 81 -47.31 -29.32 -14.58
CA ALA A 81 -46.77 -28.04 -15.03
C ALA A 81 -45.31 -27.79 -14.59
N ILE A 82 -44.69 -28.73 -13.86
CA ILE A 82 -43.32 -28.58 -13.35
C ILE A 82 -42.30 -28.72 -14.49
N THR A 83 -41.43 -27.72 -14.62
CA THR A 83 -40.23 -27.79 -15.45
C THR A 83 -39.00 -27.35 -14.62
N PRO A 84 -37.78 -27.73 -14.99
CA PRO A 84 -36.59 -27.25 -14.29
C PRO A 84 -36.51 -25.72 -14.18
N GLN A 85 -37.00 -25.00 -15.20
CA GLN A 85 -37.01 -23.55 -15.22
C GLN A 85 -37.98 -22.94 -14.20
N THR A 86 -39.12 -23.59 -13.91
CA THR A 86 -40.06 -23.12 -12.89
C THR A 86 -39.56 -23.40 -11.46
N LEU A 87 -38.73 -24.43 -11.29
CA LEU A 87 -38.15 -24.80 -10.00
C LEU A 87 -36.88 -24.01 -9.66
N ILE A 88 -36.00 -23.80 -10.64
CA ILE A 88 -34.68 -23.18 -10.43
C ILE A 88 -34.82 -21.67 -10.29
N ASN A 89 -34.39 -21.14 -9.14
CA ASN A 89 -34.22 -19.72 -8.91
C ASN A 89 -32.74 -19.42 -8.65
N VAL A 90 -32.09 -18.75 -9.60
CA VAL A 90 -30.64 -18.44 -9.52
C VAL A 90 -30.31 -17.26 -8.60
N ARG A 91 -31.30 -16.45 -8.19
CA ARG A 91 -31.08 -15.24 -7.37
C ARG A 91 -30.27 -15.50 -6.09
N PRO A 92 -30.53 -16.57 -5.29
CA PRO A 92 -29.74 -16.85 -4.09
C PRO A 92 -28.28 -17.18 -4.39
N VAL A 93 -27.99 -17.79 -5.54
CA VAL A 93 -26.62 -18.12 -5.96
C VAL A 93 -25.88 -16.86 -6.39
N VAL A 94 -26.48 -16.05 -7.26
CA VAL A 94 -25.90 -14.79 -7.73
C VAL A 94 -25.68 -13.83 -6.56
N ALA A 95 -26.65 -13.73 -5.64
CA ALA A 95 -26.54 -12.88 -4.45
C ALA A 95 -25.38 -13.32 -3.55
N ALA A 96 -25.19 -14.63 -3.30
CA ALA A 96 -24.08 -15.13 -2.48
C ALA A 96 -22.71 -14.83 -3.10
N ILE A 97 -22.58 -14.94 -4.43
CA ILE A 97 -21.35 -14.59 -5.14
C ILE A 97 -21.10 -13.07 -5.07
N LYS A 98 -22.12 -12.26 -5.33
CA LYS A 98 -22.02 -10.79 -5.27
C LYS A 98 -21.68 -10.29 -3.87
N GLU A 99 -22.28 -10.90 -2.84
CA GLU A 99 -21.97 -10.61 -1.44
C GLU A 99 -20.51 -10.95 -1.12
N PHE A 100 -20.02 -12.11 -1.56
CA PHE A 100 -18.61 -12.48 -1.34
C PHE A 100 -17.64 -11.49 -1.96
N PHE A 101 -17.80 -11.14 -3.25
CA PHE A 101 -16.87 -10.20 -3.88
C PHE A 101 -17.04 -8.75 -3.38
N GLY A 102 -18.25 -8.36 -2.96
CA GLY A 102 -18.55 -7.00 -2.52
C GLY A 102 -18.19 -6.69 -1.07
N THR A 103 -18.35 -7.63 -0.14
CA THR A 103 -18.24 -7.34 1.31
C THR A 103 -17.28 -8.26 2.08
N SER A 104 -16.76 -9.33 1.46
CA SER A 104 -15.83 -10.23 2.15
C SER A 104 -14.50 -9.54 2.46
N GLN A 105 -13.98 -9.76 3.67
CA GLN A 105 -12.63 -9.31 4.05
C GLN A 105 -11.51 -9.95 3.22
N LEU A 106 -11.79 -11.08 2.55
CA LEU A 106 -10.86 -11.78 1.67
C LEU A 106 -10.95 -11.29 0.21
N SER A 107 -11.99 -10.54 -0.14
CA SER A 107 -12.10 -9.82 -1.42
C SER A 107 -11.58 -8.41 -1.23
N GLN A 108 -10.29 -8.21 -1.47
CA GLN A 108 -9.58 -6.97 -1.17
C GLN A 108 -9.36 -6.15 -2.44
N PHE A 109 -9.44 -4.83 -2.32
CA PHE A 109 -8.96 -3.92 -3.37
C PHE A 109 -7.48 -4.19 -3.62
N MET A 110 -7.12 -4.39 -4.90
CA MET A 110 -5.75 -4.73 -5.26
C MET A 110 -4.81 -3.57 -4.91
N ASP A 111 -3.81 -3.84 -4.07
CA ASP A 111 -2.65 -2.97 -3.88
C ASP A 111 -1.85 -2.90 -5.18
N GLN A 112 -1.86 -1.74 -5.83
CA GLN A 112 -1.29 -1.44 -7.13
C GLN A 112 -0.39 -0.20 -7.06
N ASN A 113 0.29 0.02 -5.94
CA ASN A 113 1.30 1.07 -5.87
C ASN A 113 2.37 0.89 -6.96
N ASN A 114 2.87 -0.34 -7.13
CA ASN A 114 3.80 -0.77 -8.17
C ASN A 114 3.58 -2.28 -8.46
N PRO A 115 4.24 -2.87 -9.49
CA PRO A 115 4.03 -4.28 -9.84
C PRO A 115 4.32 -5.26 -8.70
N LEU A 116 5.34 -4.98 -7.88
CA LEU A 116 5.68 -5.82 -6.72
C LEU A 116 4.58 -5.81 -5.65
N ALA A 117 3.94 -4.67 -5.41
CA ALA A 117 2.80 -4.57 -4.49
C ALA A 117 1.65 -5.48 -4.96
N GLY A 118 1.36 -5.50 -6.26
CA GLY A 118 0.35 -6.37 -6.85
C GLY A 118 0.70 -7.85 -6.74
N LEU A 119 1.95 -8.21 -7.08
CA LEU A 119 2.43 -9.59 -7.00
C LEU A 119 2.41 -10.14 -5.57
N THR A 120 2.94 -9.39 -4.61
CA THR A 120 2.95 -9.78 -3.18
C THR A 120 1.54 -9.86 -2.62
N HIS A 121 0.62 -8.99 -3.03
CA HIS A 121 -0.78 -9.06 -2.61
C HIS A 121 -1.48 -10.33 -3.11
N LYS A 122 -1.24 -10.75 -4.36
CA LYS A 122 -1.75 -12.02 -4.90
C LYS A 122 -1.21 -13.25 -4.16
N ARG A 123 0.00 -13.15 -3.56
CA ARG A 123 0.68 -14.22 -2.81
C ARG A 123 0.51 -14.12 -1.27
N ARG A 124 -0.40 -13.27 -0.80
CA ARG A 124 -0.63 -13.02 0.62
C ARG A 124 -1.37 -14.17 1.29
N LEU A 125 -0.90 -14.58 2.46
CA LEU A 125 -1.54 -15.54 3.36
C LEU A 125 -2.18 -14.76 4.51
N SER A 126 -3.50 -14.91 4.72
CA SER A 126 -4.21 -14.24 5.81
C SER A 126 -4.85 -15.26 6.76
N ALA A 127 -4.59 -15.09 8.05
CA ALA A 127 -5.25 -15.83 9.13
C ALA A 127 -6.62 -15.23 9.52
N LEU A 128 -6.94 -14.04 8.99
CA LEU A 128 -8.14 -13.28 9.29
C LEU A 128 -9.28 -13.64 8.33
N GLY A 129 -10.50 -13.24 8.69
CA GLY A 129 -11.68 -13.38 7.84
C GLY A 129 -12.59 -14.55 8.22
N PRO A 130 -13.70 -14.76 7.47
CA PRO A 130 -14.71 -15.76 7.81
C PRO A 130 -14.13 -17.18 7.87
N GLY A 131 -14.26 -17.82 9.03
CA GLY A 131 -13.72 -19.16 9.28
C GLY A 131 -12.24 -19.19 9.71
N GLY A 132 -11.60 -18.03 9.85
CA GLY A 132 -10.28 -17.85 10.48
C GLY A 132 -10.40 -17.22 11.88
N LEU A 133 -9.37 -16.49 12.28
CA LEU A 133 -9.28 -15.83 13.59
C LEU A 133 -9.75 -14.37 13.51
N SER A 134 -10.30 -13.84 14.61
CA SER A 134 -10.43 -12.40 14.78
C SER A 134 -9.13 -11.82 15.34
N ARG A 135 -8.83 -10.56 15.01
CA ARG A 135 -7.61 -9.89 15.48
C ARG A 135 -7.48 -9.89 17.01
N GLU A 136 -8.59 -9.70 17.72
CA GLU A 136 -8.65 -9.64 19.19
C GLU A 136 -8.44 -11.00 19.86
N ARG A 137 -8.79 -12.09 19.19
CA ARG A 137 -8.63 -13.46 19.71
C ARG A 137 -7.27 -14.06 19.37
N ALA A 138 -6.51 -13.44 18.47
CA ALA A 138 -5.22 -13.94 18.05
C ALA A 138 -4.14 -13.56 19.08
N GLY A 139 -3.71 -14.57 19.85
CA GLY A 139 -2.60 -14.47 20.81
C GLY A 139 -1.23 -14.28 20.14
N VAL A 140 -0.18 -14.25 20.95
CA VAL A 140 1.21 -14.07 20.49
C VAL A 140 1.71 -15.31 19.76
N GLU A 141 1.41 -16.52 20.26
CA GLU A 141 1.89 -17.80 19.71
C GLU A 141 1.58 -17.97 18.21
N VAL A 142 0.34 -17.64 17.79
CA VAL A 142 -0.10 -17.74 16.39
C VAL A 142 0.60 -16.72 15.47
N ARG A 143 1.19 -15.67 16.03
CA ARG A 143 1.88 -14.60 15.30
C ARG A 143 3.37 -14.87 15.14
N ASP A 144 3.92 -15.75 15.96
CA ASP A 144 5.34 -16.08 15.94
C ASP A 144 5.69 -16.97 14.74
N VAL A 145 6.99 -17.02 14.43
CA VAL A 145 7.50 -17.84 13.33
C VAL A 145 7.66 -19.27 13.82
N HIS A 146 6.83 -20.17 13.28
CA HIS A 146 6.93 -21.60 13.55
C HIS A 146 7.96 -22.27 12.58
N PRO A 147 8.77 -23.26 13.01
CA PRO A 147 9.78 -23.92 12.17
C PRO A 147 9.23 -24.52 10.86
N SER A 148 8.02 -25.08 10.88
CA SER A 148 7.33 -25.60 9.68
C SER A 148 7.05 -24.55 8.59
N HIS A 149 7.17 -23.25 8.90
CA HIS A 149 7.07 -22.17 7.91
C HIS A 149 8.24 -22.17 6.92
N TYR A 150 9.37 -22.81 7.25
CA TYR A 150 10.56 -22.84 6.40
C TYR A 150 10.22 -23.30 4.97
N GLY A 151 10.58 -22.49 3.98
CA GLY A 151 10.29 -22.77 2.57
C GLY A 151 8.82 -22.68 2.17
N ARG A 152 7.91 -22.30 3.08
CA ARG A 152 6.45 -22.26 2.87
C ARG A 152 5.88 -20.86 3.04
N MET A 153 6.12 -20.23 4.20
CA MET A 153 5.73 -18.85 4.49
C MET A 153 6.96 -18.06 4.90
N CYS A 154 7.13 -16.87 4.33
CA CYS A 154 8.30 -16.04 4.62
C CYS A 154 8.29 -15.58 6.09
N PRO A 155 9.43 -15.71 6.81
CA PRO A 155 9.54 -15.25 8.19
C PRO A 155 9.79 -13.74 8.33
N ILE A 156 10.08 -13.04 7.22
CA ILE A 156 10.44 -11.61 7.21
C ILE A 156 9.26 -10.73 6.78
N GLU A 157 8.58 -11.08 5.70
CA GLU A 157 7.55 -10.23 5.12
C GLU A 157 6.20 -10.39 5.84
N THR A 158 5.98 -9.52 6.83
CA THR A 158 4.70 -9.35 7.54
C THR A 158 4.48 -7.85 7.84
N PRO A 159 3.23 -7.36 7.94
CA PRO A 159 2.97 -5.99 8.38
C PRO A 159 3.57 -5.71 9.78
N GLU A 160 4.14 -4.51 9.98
CA GLU A 160 4.70 -4.05 11.26
C GLU A 160 3.62 -3.69 12.31
N GLY A 161 2.41 -3.37 11.82
CA GLY A 161 1.30 -2.92 12.66
C GLY A 161 0.57 -4.05 13.41
N PRO A 162 -0.71 -3.84 13.80
CA PRO A 162 -1.45 -4.80 14.64
C PRO A 162 -1.75 -6.15 13.96
N ASN A 163 -1.45 -6.28 12.67
CA ASN A 163 -1.60 -7.51 11.89
C ASN A 163 -0.32 -8.35 11.80
N ILE A 164 0.75 -7.98 12.54
CA ILE A 164 2.00 -8.76 12.57
C ILE A 164 1.72 -10.24 12.87
N GLY A 165 2.30 -11.13 12.06
CA GLY A 165 2.15 -12.58 12.14
C GLY A 165 0.81 -13.14 11.63
N LEU A 166 -0.22 -12.31 11.50
CA LEU A 166 -1.54 -12.73 10.99
C LEU A 166 -1.65 -12.62 9.46
N ILE A 167 -0.74 -11.86 8.85
CA ILE A 167 -0.62 -11.69 7.42
C ILE A 167 0.83 -11.97 7.06
N GLY A 168 1.06 -13.04 6.30
CA GLY A 168 2.37 -13.38 5.75
C GLY A 168 2.34 -13.43 4.23
N SER A 169 3.49 -13.68 3.63
CA SER A 169 3.63 -13.94 2.19
C SER A 169 4.09 -15.37 1.94
N LEU A 170 3.60 -15.97 0.87
CA LEU A 170 4.07 -17.27 0.40
C LEU A 170 5.57 -17.18 0.03
N ALA A 171 6.37 -18.15 0.47
CA ALA A 171 7.79 -18.22 0.11
C ALA A 171 7.97 -18.43 -1.42
N SER A 172 9.18 -18.17 -1.92
CA SER A 172 9.46 -18.09 -3.36
C SER A 172 9.09 -19.36 -4.12
N PHE A 173 9.47 -20.54 -3.61
CA PHE A 173 9.27 -21.83 -4.29
C PHE A 173 8.06 -22.63 -3.78
N ALA A 174 7.33 -22.09 -2.80
CA ALA A 174 6.25 -22.84 -2.18
C ALA A 174 5.06 -22.98 -3.14
N ARG A 175 4.36 -24.12 -3.04
CA ARG A 175 3.13 -24.39 -3.80
C ARG A 175 2.05 -24.92 -2.89
N ILE A 176 0.79 -24.71 -3.26
CA ILE A 176 -0.36 -25.24 -2.52
C ILE A 176 -0.84 -26.51 -3.22
N ASN A 177 -0.93 -27.62 -2.50
CA ASN A 177 -1.41 -28.88 -3.05
C ASN A 177 -2.94 -28.96 -3.08
N ALA A 178 -3.49 -30.05 -3.65
CA ALA A 178 -4.93 -30.23 -3.81
C ALA A 178 -5.72 -30.27 -2.49
N PHE A 179 -5.07 -30.58 -1.36
CA PHE A 179 -5.68 -30.62 -0.03
C PHE A 179 -5.62 -29.26 0.69
N GLY A 180 -4.86 -28.31 0.15
CA GLY A 180 -4.64 -26.98 0.71
C GLY A 180 -3.41 -26.88 1.61
N PHE A 181 -2.55 -27.89 1.69
CA PHE A 181 -1.28 -27.80 2.42
C PHE A 181 -0.21 -27.18 1.54
N ILE A 182 0.71 -26.44 2.17
CA ILE A 182 1.83 -25.83 1.48
C ILE A 182 2.98 -26.82 1.40
N GLU A 183 3.45 -27.06 0.19
CA GLU A 183 4.60 -27.89 -0.12
C GLU A 183 5.79 -27.02 -0.52
N THR A 184 6.99 -27.50 -0.25
CA THR A 184 8.24 -26.86 -0.66
C THR A 184 9.14 -27.91 -1.33
N PRO A 185 9.89 -27.55 -2.38
CA PRO A 185 10.72 -28.51 -3.11
C PRO A 185 12.02 -28.82 -2.37
N TYR A 186 12.49 -30.06 -2.49
CA TYR A 186 13.79 -30.52 -1.99
C TYR A 186 14.48 -31.45 -2.98
N ARG A 187 15.81 -31.41 -3.02
CA ARG A 187 16.65 -32.37 -3.76
C ARG A 187 16.79 -33.64 -2.95
N ARG A 188 16.47 -34.79 -3.53
CA ARG A 188 16.61 -36.09 -2.86
C ARG A 188 18.07 -36.46 -2.70
N VAL A 189 18.45 -36.94 -1.52
CA VAL A 189 19.78 -37.48 -1.22
C VAL A 189 19.67 -39.00 -1.09
N VAL A 190 20.51 -39.73 -1.83
CA VAL A 190 20.57 -41.20 -1.80
C VAL A 190 22.02 -41.61 -1.56
N ASP A 191 22.26 -42.42 -0.53
CA ASP A 191 23.59 -42.91 -0.15
C ASP A 191 24.64 -41.79 -0.03
N GLY A 192 24.26 -40.65 0.58
CA GLY A 192 25.12 -39.48 0.76
C GLY A 192 25.43 -38.69 -0.52
N LYS A 193 24.72 -38.96 -1.62
CA LYS A 193 24.81 -38.23 -2.90
C LYS A 193 23.54 -37.46 -3.19
N VAL A 194 23.70 -36.17 -3.45
CA VAL A 194 22.61 -35.27 -3.82
C VAL A 194 22.24 -35.53 -5.29
N SER A 195 20.96 -35.81 -5.54
CA SER A 195 20.42 -36.03 -6.88
C SER A 195 19.73 -34.77 -7.43
N ASP A 196 19.43 -34.81 -8.74
CA ASP A 196 18.64 -33.76 -9.40
C ASP A 196 17.13 -34.05 -9.34
N GLN A 197 16.72 -35.15 -8.69
CA GLN A 197 15.32 -35.43 -8.44
C GLN A 197 14.78 -34.46 -7.37
N ILE A 198 13.79 -33.67 -7.77
CA ILE A 198 13.10 -32.71 -6.88
C ILE A 198 11.77 -33.32 -6.44
N ASP A 199 11.62 -33.47 -5.13
CA ASP A 199 10.37 -33.88 -4.51
C ASP A 199 9.79 -32.72 -3.69
N TYR A 200 8.49 -32.52 -3.76
CA TYR A 200 7.80 -31.50 -2.99
C TYR A 200 7.22 -32.15 -1.73
N LEU A 201 7.61 -31.63 -0.57
CA LEU A 201 7.20 -32.19 0.72
C LEU A 201 6.27 -31.23 1.47
N THR A 202 5.18 -31.78 2.00
CA THR A 202 4.35 -31.11 3.01
C THR A 202 5.10 -31.02 4.35
N ALA A 203 4.61 -30.17 5.26
CA ALA A 203 5.20 -30.05 6.59
C ALA A 203 5.16 -31.37 7.36
N SER A 204 4.11 -32.17 7.20
CA SER A 204 3.99 -33.48 7.85
C SER A 204 4.98 -34.53 7.30
N GLU A 205 5.29 -34.48 6.01
CA GLU A 205 6.25 -35.40 5.38
C GLU A 205 7.69 -35.01 5.69
N GLU A 206 8.00 -33.72 5.79
CA GLU A 206 9.33 -33.23 6.13
C GLU A 206 9.81 -33.70 7.52
N VAL A 207 8.88 -33.89 8.47
CA VAL A 207 9.18 -34.34 9.85
C VAL A 207 9.97 -35.64 9.89
N ASP A 208 9.74 -36.54 8.92
CA ASP A 208 10.36 -37.86 8.87
C ASP A 208 11.80 -37.83 8.30
N TYR A 209 12.29 -36.66 7.86
CA TYR A 209 13.59 -36.51 7.21
C TYR A 209 14.50 -35.49 7.89
N ILE A 210 15.80 -35.68 7.68
CA ILE A 210 16.86 -34.70 7.99
C ILE A 210 17.22 -33.99 6.70
N VAL A 211 17.13 -32.65 6.69
CA VAL A 211 17.27 -31.84 5.48
C VAL A 211 18.47 -30.91 5.59
N ALA A 212 19.43 -31.06 4.68
CA ALA A 212 20.63 -30.23 4.61
C ALA A 212 20.37 -28.87 3.96
N GLN A 213 21.15 -27.86 4.36
CA GLN A 213 21.09 -26.52 3.78
C GLN A 213 21.62 -26.50 2.34
N ALA A 214 21.09 -25.60 1.50
CA ALA A 214 21.54 -25.41 0.11
C ALA A 214 23.04 -25.08 -0.02
N GLY A 215 23.62 -24.38 0.95
CA GLY A 215 25.03 -23.98 0.96
C GLY A 215 26.01 -25.06 1.41
N ALA A 216 25.57 -26.30 1.64
CA ALA A 216 26.46 -27.39 2.01
C ALA A 216 27.43 -27.72 0.86
N GLU A 217 28.73 -27.80 1.17
CA GLU A 217 29.76 -28.08 0.17
C GLU A 217 29.62 -29.48 -0.43
N LEU A 218 29.56 -29.54 -1.76
CA LEU A 218 29.47 -30.78 -2.53
C LEU A 218 30.73 -30.97 -3.39
N LYS A 219 31.10 -32.24 -3.59
CA LYS A 219 32.10 -32.63 -4.60
C LYS A 219 31.45 -32.65 -5.99
N ALA A 220 32.29 -32.66 -7.02
CA ALA A 220 31.83 -32.71 -8.41
C ALA A 220 30.97 -33.95 -8.75
N ASP A 221 31.01 -35.01 -7.95
CA ASP A 221 30.18 -36.21 -8.09
C ASP A 221 28.84 -36.14 -7.32
N GLY A 222 28.53 -35.00 -6.70
CA GLY A 222 27.32 -34.77 -5.91
C GLY A 222 27.37 -35.30 -4.48
N SER A 223 28.48 -35.87 -4.02
CA SER A 223 28.65 -36.29 -2.62
C SER A 223 29.05 -35.12 -1.72
N PHE A 224 28.66 -35.16 -0.44
CA PHE A 224 29.07 -34.14 0.53
C PHE A 224 30.59 -34.11 0.72
N ALA A 225 31.17 -32.91 0.75
CA ALA A 225 32.60 -32.69 0.96
C ALA A 225 33.04 -33.10 2.37
N THR A 226 32.21 -32.80 3.37
CA THR A 226 32.43 -33.10 4.78
C THR A 226 31.68 -34.37 5.22
N GLU A 227 32.18 -35.02 6.27
CA GLU A 227 31.52 -36.20 6.88
C GLU A 227 30.27 -35.82 7.67
N ARG A 228 30.32 -34.64 8.31
CA ARG A 228 29.20 -34.05 9.04
C ARG A 228 28.72 -32.79 8.34
N VAL A 229 27.41 -32.66 8.19
CA VAL A 229 26.76 -31.56 7.47
C VAL A 229 25.74 -30.92 8.38
N LEU A 230 25.64 -29.59 8.32
CA LEU A 230 24.62 -28.84 9.02
C LEU A 230 23.26 -29.14 8.38
N ALA A 231 22.33 -29.67 9.17
CA ALA A 231 21.00 -30.00 8.70
C ALA A 231 19.95 -29.74 9.79
N ARG A 232 18.70 -29.60 9.35
CA ARG A 232 17.54 -29.50 10.24
C ARG A 232 16.86 -30.85 10.37
N ARG A 233 16.54 -31.22 11.60
CA ARG A 233 15.62 -32.33 11.87
C ARG A 233 14.20 -31.82 11.69
N GLY A 234 13.40 -32.48 10.86
CA GLY A 234 12.02 -32.06 10.61
C GLY A 234 11.15 -32.01 11.87
N GLN A 235 11.45 -32.84 12.88
CA GLN A 235 10.83 -32.77 14.20
C GLN A 235 11.42 -31.64 15.06
N GLY A 236 10.62 -30.61 15.36
CA GLY A 236 10.97 -29.51 16.26
C GLY A 236 11.91 -28.44 15.67
N GLY A 237 12.44 -28.65 14.47
CA GLY A 237 13.33 -27.69 13.81
C GLY A 237 14.72 -27.59 14.46
N GLU A 238 15.14 -28.62 15.21
CA GLU A 238 16.47 -28.67 15.79
C GLU A 238 17.54 -28.69 14.70
N VAL A 239 18.58 -27.87 14.87
CA VAL A 239 19.72 -27.75 13.98
C VAL A 239 20.93 -28.40 14.64
N ASP A 240 21.55 -29.36 13.96
CA ASP A 240 22.75 -30.06 14.43
C ASP A 240 23.62 -30.51 13.24
N MET A 241 24.80 -31.05 13.55
CA MET A 241 25.74 -31.63 12.60
C MET A 241 25.49 -33.13 12.47
N PHE A 242 24.82 -33.53 11.40
CA PHE A 242 24.45 -34.94 11.13
C PHE A 242 25.47 -35.63 10.24
N HIS A 243 25.57 -36.95 10.35
CA HIS A 243 26.41 -37.70 9.42
C HIS A 243 25.77 -37.67 8.02
N ARG A 244 26.60 -37.53 6.98
CA ARG A 244 26.11 -37.36 5.59
C ARG A 244 25.18 -38.48 5.09
N ASP A 245 25.32 -39.68 5.66
CA ASP A 245 24.51 -40.85 5.31
C ASP A 245 23.09 -40.81 5.93
N GLU A 246 22.87 -39.95 6.93
CA GLU A 246 21.56 -39.75 7.58
C GLU A 246 20.69 -38.70 6.86
N ILE A 247 21.28 -37.95 5.93
CA ILE A 247 20.63 -36.85 5.22
C ILE A 247 19.72 -37.44 4.15
N GLY A 248 18.43 -37.14 4.22
CA GLY A 248 17.44 -37.59 3.24
C GLY A 248 17.21 -36.60 2.10
N TYR A 249 17.34 -35.30 2.39
CA TYR A 249 17.04 -34.23 1.44
C TYR A 249 17.99 -33.04 1.61
N MET A 250 18.04 -32.17 0.60
CA MET A 250 18.75 -30.89 0.61
C MET A 250 17.86 -29.79 0.02
N ASP A 251 17.97 -28.57 0.52
CA ASP A 251 17.30 -27.39 -0.07
C ASP A 251 17.63 -27.22 -1.56
N VAL A 252 16.70 -26.66 -2.33
CA VAL A 252 16.92 -26.38 -3.76
C VAL A 252 17.65 -25.05 -3.99
N SER A 253 17.55 -24.11 -3.05
CA SER A 253 18.10 -22.76 -3.19
C SER A 253 18.28 -22.08 -1.83
N PRO A 254 19.32 -21.27 -1.62
CA PRO A 254 19.51 -20.52 -0.37
C PRO A 254 18.35 -19.56 -0.05
N ARG A 255 17.72 -18.97 -1.07
CA ARG A 255 16.55 -18.10 -0.93
C ARG A 255 15.21 -18.84 -0.79
N GLN A 256 15.23 -20.15 -0.54
CA GLN A 256 14.00 -20.97 -0.49
C GLN A 256 13.00 -20.49 0.57
N MET A 257 13.49 -19.99 1.72
CA MET A 257 12.63 -19.57 2.84
C MET A 257 12.02 -18.16 2.70
N VAL A 258 12.55 -17.32 1.82
CA VAL A 258 12.13 -15.91 1.72
C VAL A 258 11.04 -15.71 0.66
N SER A 259 10.23 -14.65 0.81
CA SER A 259 9.25 -14.25 -0.21
C SER A 259 9.92 -13.54 -1.38
N VAL A 260 9.16 -13.27 -2.44
CA VAL A 260 9.62 -12.47 -3.58
C VAL A 260 10.10 -11.08 -3.13
N GLY A 261 9.32 -10.37 -2.30
CA GLY A 261 9.67 -9.03 -1.81
C GLY A 261 10.94 -9.01 -0.95
N THR A 262 11.12 -10.02 -0.09
CA THR A 262 12.34 -10.16 0.72
C THR A 262 13.55 -10.57 -0.13
N SER A 263 13.35 -11.41 -1.16
CA SER A 263 14.43 -11.86 -2.04
C SER A 263 15.02 -10.79 -2.96
N LEU A 264 14.40 -9.61 -3.03
CA LEU A 264 14.85 -8.43 -3.78
C LEU A 264 15.81 -7.53 -2.97
N ILE A 265 16.07 -7.87 -1.70
CA ILE A 265 17.01 -7.14 -0.85
C ILE A 265 18.40 -7.75 -1.03
N PRO A 266 19.36 -7.08 -1.68
CA PRO A 266 20.73 -7.58 -1.76
C PRO A 266 21.35 -7.62 -0.36
N PHE A 267 22.32 -8.50 -0.12
CA PHE A 267 23.01 -8.61 1.18
C PHE A 267 22.07 -8.76 2.39
N LEU A 268 20.94 -9.44 2.21
CA LEU A 268 19.93 -9.64 3.26
C LEU A 268 20.52 -10.29 4.51
N GLU A 269 21.48 -11.19 4.34
CA GLU A 269 22.20 -11.87 5.42
C GLU A 269 23.02 -10.93 6.32
N HIS A 270 23.25 -9.68 5.89
CA HIS A 270 23.93 -8.64 6.67
C HIS A 270 22.96 -7.64 7.34
N ASP A 271 21.65 -7.88 7.23
CA ASP A 271 20.61 -7.06 7.83
C ASP A 271 19.84 -7.79 8.94
N ASP A 272 19.58 -7.10 10.04
CA ASP A 272 18.67 -7.57 11.08
C ASP A 272 17.24 -7.74 10.54
N ALA A 273 16.55 -8.78 11.02
CA ALA A 273 15.22 -9.17 10.54
C ALA A 273 14.19 -8.03 10.64
N ASN A 274 14.27 -7.17 11.66
CA ASN A 274 13.35 -6.04 11.80
C ASN A 274 13.52 -5.03 10.67
N ARG A 275 14.76 -4.79 10.23
CA ARG A 275 15.06 -3.85 9.14
C ARG A 275 14.78 -4.47 7.79
N ALA A 276 15.10 -5.74 7.60
CA ALA A 276 14.70 -6.50 6.42
C ALA A 276 13.17 -6.50 6.22
N LEU A 277 12.39 -6.69 7.29
CA LEU A 277 10.93 -6.61 7.28
C LEU A 277 10.46 -5.23 6.79
N MET A 278 11.03 -4.16 7.33
CA MET A 278 10.71 -2.79 6.90
C MET A 278 11.08 -2.59 5.43
N GLY A 279 12.25 -3.08 5.00
CA GLY A 279 12.72 -3.04 3.61
C GLY A 279 11.75 -3.70 2.64
N ALA A 280 11.38 -4.96 2.89
CA ALA A 280 10.42 -5.70 2.09
C ALA A 280 9.05 -4.99 2.01
N ASN A 281 8.57 -4.45 3.13
CA ASN A 281 7.32 -3.71 3.18
C ASN A 281 7.36 -2.38 2.43
N MET A 282 8.47 -1.63 2.50
CA MET A 282 8.61 -0.32 1.87
C MET A 282 8.82 -0.43 0.35
N GLN A 283 9.40 -1.52 -0.15
CA GLN A 283 9.47 -1.77 -1.60
C GLN A 283 8.08 -1.79 -2.25
N ARG A 284 7.06 -2.32 -1.56
CA ARG A 284 5.65 -2.30 -2.01
C ARG A 284 5.02 -0.90 -2.00
N GLN A 285 5.62 0.05 -1.29
CA GLN A 285 5.12 1.43 -1.19
C GLN A 285 5.81 2.37 -2.19
N ALA A 286 6.77 1.87 -2.98
CA ALA A 286 7.49 2.69 -3.93
C ALA A 286 6.57 3.18 -5.06
N VAL A 287 6.71 4.44 -5.44
CA VAL A 287 5.91 5.09 -6.49
C VAL A 287 6.61 4.93 -7.84
N PRO A 288 5.90 4.53 -8.91
CA PRO A 288 6.45 4.53 -10.26
C PRO A 288 6.93 5.91 -10.68
N LEU A 289 8.21 5.99 -11.04
CA LEU A 289 8.83 7.24 -11.47
C LEU A 289 8.54 7.53 -12.94
N LEU A 290 8.72 8.78 -13.36
CA LEU A 290 8.56 9.20 -14.74
C LEU A 290 9.49 8.43 -15.70
N ARG A 291 10.69 8.10 -15.24
CA ARG A 291 11.62 7.21 -15.92
C ARG A 291 12.09 6.18 -14.90
N SER A 292 11.88 4.91 -15.18
CA SER A 292 12.41 3.82 -14.37
C SER A 292 13.90 3.61 -14.69
N ASP A 293 14.66 3.09 -13.74
CA ASP A 293 16.08 2.70 -13.91
C ASP A 293 16.32 1.53 -12.97
N SER A 294 16.71 0.37 -13.49
CA SER A 294 16.90 -0.84 -12.68
C SER A 294 18.18 -0.74 -11.85
N PRO A 295 18.26 -1.41 -10.70
CA PRO A 295 19.38 -1.22 -9.77
C PRO A 295 20.70 -1.71 -10.38
N PHE A 296 21.80 -1.00 -10.10
CA PHE A 296 23.14 -1.53 -10.37
C PHE A 296 23.41 -2.82 -9.60
N VAL A 297 22.93 -2.87 -8.35
CA VAL A 297 23.07 -4.05 -7.47
C VAL A 297 21.71 -4.70 -7.32
N GLY A 298 21.42 -5.72 -8.11
CA GLY A 298 20.21 -6.55 -8.02
C GLY A 298 20.44 -7.85 -7.26
N THR A 299 19.44 -8.72 -7.28
CA THR A 299 19.45 -10.07 -6.69
C THR A 299 19.21 -11.17 -7.72
N GLY A 300 18.85 -10.78 -8.96
CA GLY A 300 18.41 -11.67 -10.03
C GLY A 300 16.94 -12.11 -9.89
N MET A 301 16.19 -11.54 -8.93
CA MET A 301 14.75 -11.75 -8.81
C MET A 301 13.93 -10.70 -9.58
N GLU A 302 14.55 -9.58 -9.94
CA GLU A 302 13.91 -8.40 -10.53
C GLU A 302 13.18 -8.74 -11.84
N GLY A 303 13.80 -9.54 -12.72
CA GLY A 303 13.19 -9.98 -13.98
C GLY A 303 11.97 -10.87 -13.77
N TYR A 304 12.09 -11.89 -12.93
CA TYR A 304 10.97 -12.79 -12.60
C TYR A 304 9.82 -12.03 -11.95
N ALA A 305 10.13 -11.13 -11.01
CA ALA A 305 9.12 -10.33 -10.31
C ALA A 305 8.35 -9.39 -11.25
N ALA A 306 9.03 -8.76 -12.22
CA ALA A 306 8.38 -7.89 -13.19
C ALA A 306 7.49 -8.66 -14.19
N ILE A 307 7.98 -9.79 -14.71
CA ILE A 307 7.24 -10.63 -15.66
C ILE A 307 6.02 -11.27 -14.98
N ASP A 308 6.20 -11.90 -13.81
CA ASP A 308 5.13 -12.61 -13.11
C ASP A 308 4.10 -11.65 -12.47
N ALA A 309 4.44 -10.38 -12.27
CA ALA A 309 3.47 -9.37 -11.83
C ALA A 309 2.36 -9.15 -12.89
N GLY A 310 2.70 -9.26 -14.17
CA GLY A 310 1.79 -9.16 -15.32
C GLY A 310 1.54 -7.72 -15.81
N ASP A 311 2.36 -6.76 -15.39
CA ASP A 311 2.26 -5.36 -15.82
C ASP A 311 3.16 -5.02 -17.03
N VAL A 312 4.12 -5.89 -17.35
CA VAL A 312 4.89 -5.88 -18.61
C VAL A 312 4.15 -6.66 -19.70
N ILE A 313 4.43 -6.37 -20.97
CA ILE A 313 3.90 -7.14 -22.11
C ILE A 313 4.99 -8.08 -22.60
N THR A 314 4.69 -9.38 -22.63
CA THR A 314 5.56 -10.42 -23.19
C THR A 314 5.01 -10.98 -24.51
N ALA A 315 5.90 -11.53 -25.33
CA ALA A 315 5.53 -12.18 -26.58
C ALA A 315 4.91 -13.56 -26.32
N ASP A 316 3.61 -13.71 -26.64
CA ASP A 316 2.90 -15.00 -26.58
C ASP A 316 3.49 -16.05 -27.56
N LYS A 317 4.04 -15.58 -28.68
CA LYS A 317 4.55 -16.41 -29.80
C LYS A 317 5.78 -15.75 -30.41
N ALA A 318 6.70 -16.58 -30.93
CA ALA A 318 7.88 -16.10 -31.62
C ALA A 318 7.53 -15.46 -32.99
N GLY A 319 8.28 -14.45 -33.38
CA GLY A 319 8.08 -13.73 -34.63
C GLY A 319 9.01 -12.54 -34.80
N VAL A 320 8.72 -11.71 -35.80
CA VAL A 320 9.48 -10.49 -36.11
C VAL A 320 8.57 -9.27 -35.92
N VAL A 321 9.07 -8.25 -35.23
CA VAL A 321 8.36 -7.00 -35.01
C VAL A 321 8.21 -6.27 -36.35
N MET A 322 6.98 -6.08 -36.81
CA MET A 322 6.67 -5.40 -38.07
C MET A 322 6.52 -3.90 -37.89
N GLU A 323 5.73 -3.50 -36.89
CA GLU A 323 5.38 -2.11 -36.64
C GLU A 323 5.41 -1.84 -35.14
N VAL A 324 5.98 -0.69 -34.79
CA VAL A 324 6.07 -0.20 -33.42
C VAL A 324 5.48 1.20 -33.37
N SER A 325 4.53 1.40 -32.45
CA SER A 325 4.00 2.71 -32.08
C SER A 325 3.96 2.85 -30.56
N ALA A 326 3.59 4.03 -30.06
CA ALA A 326 3.46 4.23 -28.61
C ALA A 326 2.27 3.46 -28.00
N ASP A 327 1.30 3.06 -28.82
CA ASP A 327 0.00 2.51 -28.41
C ASP A 327 -0.15 1.03 -28.78
N VAL A 328 0.47 0.58 -29.88
CA VAL A 328 0.40 -0.80 -30.35
C VAL A 328 1.72 -1.27 -30.94
N VAL A 329 2.08 -2.52 -30.67
CA VAL A 329 3.17 -3.25 -31.32
C VAL A 329 2.61 -4.43 -32.10
N THR A 330 2.99 -4.55 -33.37
CA THR A 330 2.52 -5.60 -34.26
C THR A 330 3.65 -6.56 -34.58
N VAL A 331 3.48 -7.84 -34.25
CA VAL A 331 4.45 -8.90 -34.50
C VAL A 331 3.94 -9.82 -35.62
N GLN A 332 4.75 -10.03 -36.66
CA GLN A 332 4.54 -11.06 -37.67
C GLN A 332 4.99 -12.40 -37.11
N LEU A 333 4.04 -13.31 -36.93
CA LEU A 333 4.30 -14.63 -36.35
C LEU A 333 5.01 -15.54 -37.36
N ASP A 334 5.91 -16.39 -36.85
CA ASP A 334 6.60 -17.42 -37.65
C ASP A 334 5.60 -18.45 -38.25
N GLU A 335 4.50 -18.72 -37.55
CA GLU A 335 3.41 -19.61 -38.00
C GLU A 335 2.50 -18.98 -39.06
N GLY A 336 2.70 -17.70 -39.38
CA GLY A 336 1.84 -16.90 -40.25
C GLY A 336 0.77 -16.11 -39.49
N GLY A 337 0.34 -14.99 -40.06
CA GLY A 337 -0.55 -14.01 -39.42
C GLY A 337 0.18 -13.00 -38.54
N THR A 338 -0.55 -12.01 -38.04
CA THR A 338 -0.02 -10.96 -37.16
C THR A 338 -0.67 -11.03 -35.78
N LYS A 339 0.05 -10.53 -34.78
CA LYS A 339 -0.44 -10.37 -33.41
C LYS A 339 -0.18 -8.94 -32.95
N ASP A 340 -1.24 -8.28 -32.51
CA ASP A 340 -1.20 -6.91 -32.03
C ASP A 340 -1.20 -6.90 -30.50
N TYR A 341 -0.28 -6.14 -29.93
CA TYR A 341 -0.13 -5.92 -28.50
C TYR A 341 -0.46 -4.46 -28.18
N PHE A 342 -1.61 -4.21 -27.54
CA PHE A 342 -2.04 -2.88 -27.15
C PHE A 342 -1.46 -2.48 -25.79
N LEU A 343 -0.90 -1.27 -25.73
CA LEU A 343 -0.26 -0.72 -24.54
C LEU A 343 -1.24 0.12 -23.73
N ARG A 344 -1.12 0.03 -22.39
CA ARG A 344 -1.78 0.92 -21.44
C ARG A 344 -1.03 2.23 -21.32
N LYS A 345 -1.71 3.36 -21.53
CA LYS A 345 -1.10 4.70 -21.54
C LYS A 345 -1.76 5.60 -20.51
N PHE A 346 -0.98 6.00 -19.50
CA PHE A 346 -1.44 6.89 -18.43
C PHE A 346 -2.73 6.41 -17.74
N ASP A 347 -2.84 5.10 -17.52
CA ASP A 347 -3.95 4.53 -16.77
C ASP A 347 -3.79 4.84 -15.27
N ARG A 348 -4.91 5.10 -14.61
CA ARG A 348 -4.96 5.28 -13.15
C ARG A 348 -4.96 3.92 -12.46
N SER A 349 -4.02 3.71 -11.54
CA SER A 349 -4.05 2.57 -10.61
C SER A 349 -5.01 2.82 -9.43
N ASN A 350 -5.31 1.78 -8.66
CA ASN A 350 -6.18 1.91 -7.46
C ASN A 350 -5.69 2.95 -6.45
N GLN A 351 -4.37 3.14 -6.33
CA GLN A 351 -3.76 4.12 -5.42
C GLN A 351 -3.47 5.47 -6.11
N GLY A 352 -3.91 5.68 -7.35
CA GLY A 352 -3.71 6.96 -8.05
C GLY A 352 -2.33 7.12 -8.71
N ASN A 353 -1.47 6.10 -8.71
CA ASN A 353 -0.22 6.13 -9.49
C ASN A 353 -0.50 5.93 -10.99
N SER A 354 0.38 6.46 -11.84
CA SER A 354 0.30 6.27 -13.29
C SER A 354 0.87 4.92 -13.74
N TYR A 355 0.03 4.10 -14.38
CA TYR A 355 0.43 2.89 -15.08
C TYR A 355 0.60 3.22 -16.56
N ASN A 356 1.84 3.17 -17.02
CA ASN A 356 2.20 3.60 -18.36
C ASN A 356 3.22 2.62 -18.97
N GLN A 357 2.79 1.91 -20.01
CA GLN A 357 3.63 0.98 -20.74
C GLN A 357 4.44 1.70 -21.83
N ARG A 358 5.66 1.22 -22.08
CA ARG A 358 6.59 1.76 -23.07
C ARG A 358 7.21 0.62 -23.87
N VAL A 359 7.15 0.73 -25.19
CA VAL A 359 7.78 -0.25 -26.07
C VAL A 359 9.30 -0.19 -25.90
N ILE A 360 9.92 -1.37 -25.82
CA ILE A 360 11.39 -1.51 -25.78
C ILE A 360 11.98 -2.12 -27.06
N VAL A 361 11.16 -2.86 -27.82
CA VAL A 361 11.56 -3.44 -29.11
C VAL A 361 11.49 -2.42 -30.25
N SER A 362 12.30 -2.64 -31.28
CA SER A 362 12.32 -1.88 -32.53
C SER A 362 11.74 -2.68 -33.69
N ALA A 363 11.28 -1.98 -34.73
CA ALA A 363 10.83 -2.64 -35.96
C ALA A 363 11.99 -3.41 -36.61
N GLY A 364 11.77 -4.68 -36.93
CA GLY A 364 12.77 -5.61 -37.44
C GLY A 364 13.39 -6.51 -36.39
N ASP A 365 13.17 -6.26 -35.10
CA ASP A 365 13.66 -7.13 -34.03
C ASP A 365 12.94 -8.48 -34.07
N ARG A 366 13.68 -9.56 -33.84
CA ARG A 366 13.11 -10.89 -33.63
C ARG A 366 12.82 -11.05 -32.15
N VAL A 367 11.60 -11.50 -31.83
CA VAL A 367 11.17 -11.77 -30.45
C VAL A 367 10.87 -13.26 -30.28
N GLU A 368 11.27 -13.81 -29.15
CA GLU A 368 10.99 -15.21 -28.78
C GLU A 368 9.87 -15.29 -27.72
N VAL A 369 9.32 -16.48 -27.51
CA VAL A 369 8.21 -16.69 -26.56
C VAL A 369 8.64 -16.29 -25.15
N GLY A 370 7.87 -15.41 -24.52
CA GLY A 370 8.13 -14.90 -23.17
C GLY A 370 9.06 -13.69 -23.11
N GLU A 371 9.65 -13.27 -24.23
CA GLU A 371 10.48 -12.07 -24.30
C GLU A 371 9.64 -10.81 -24.10
N VAL A 372 10.19 -9.82 -23.40
CA VAL A 372 9.48 -8.57 -23.08
C VAL A 372 9.44 -7.67 -24.31
N ILE A 373 8.24 -7.30 -24.73
CA ILE A 373 7.97 -6.38 -25.85
C ILE A 373 7.88 -4.94 -25.35
N ALA A 374 7.25 -4.75 -24.19
CA ALA A 374 7.05 -3.44 -23.59
C ALA A 374 7.15 -3.50 -22.06
N ASP A 375 7.90 -2.54 -21.51
CA ASP A 375 7.97 -2.29 -20.08
C ASP A 375 6.67 -1.68 -19.57
N GLY A 376 6.37 -1.94 -18.30
CA GLY A 376 5.27 -1.35 -17.55
C GLY A 376 5.72 -0.24 -16.58
N PRO A 377 4.89 0.09 -15.57
CA PRO A 377 5.29 1.00 -14.51
C PRO A 377 6.40 0.38 -13.66
N ALA A 378 7.39 1.18 -13.27
CA ALA A 378 8.51 0.72 -12.43
C ALA A 378 9.22 -0.52 -12.98
N THR A 379 9.44 -0.59 -14.30
CA THR A 379 10.27 -1.62 -14.95
C THR A 379 11.21 -0.99 -15.98
N GLU A 380 12.37 -1.62 -16.21
CA GLU A 380 13.33 -1.28 -17.27
C GLU A 380 13.89 -2.57 -17.88
N ASN A 381 13.72 -2.75 -19.19
CA ASN A 381 14.14 -3.94 -19.94
C ASN A 381 13.68 -5.26 -19.32
N GLY A 382 12.43 -5.30 -18.85
CA GLY A 382 11.86 -6.48 -18.21
C GLY A 382 12.27 -6.71 -16.76
N GLU A 383 13.09 -5.85 -16.17
CA GLU A 383 13.45 -5.92 -14.74
C GLU A 383 12.65 -4.94 -13.90
N LEU A 384 12.35 -5.31 -12.66
CA LEU A 384 11.73 -4.42 -11.68
C LEU A 384 12.66 -3.25 -11.32
N ALA A 385 12.15 -2.03 -11.46
CA ALA A 385 12.86 -0.77 -11.31
C ALA A 385 12.04 0.24 -10.47
N ILE A 386 12.03 0.03 -9.15
CA ILE A 386 11.21 0.75 -8.15
C ILE A 386 11.90 2.00 -7.53
N GLY A 387 13.06 2.40 -8.04
CA GLY A 387 13.86 3.48 -7.48
C GLY A 387 14.89 4.05 -8.46
N LYS A 388 15.95 4.66 -7.91
CA LYS A 388 17.07 5.22 -8.66
C LYS A 388 18.40 4.90 -7.99
N ASN A 389 19.42 4.66 -8.82
CA ASN A 389 20.81 4.59 -8.39
C ASN A 389 21.32 6.01 -8.11
N LEU A 390 21.54 6.36 -6.84
CA LEU A 390 21.98 7.70 -6.43
C LEU A 390 23.37 7.63 -5.78
N LEU A 391 24.21 8.64 -6.03
CA LEU A 391 25.50 8.80 -5.38
C LEU A 391 25.32 9.26 -3.93
N VAL A 392 25.62 8.40 -2.98
CA VAL A 392 25.40 8.62 -1.55
C VAL A 392 26.71 8.88 -0.83
N ALA A 393 26.71 9.81 0.13
CA ALA A 393 27.76 9.97 1.13
C ALA A 393 27.24 9.69 2.55
N PHE A 394 27.97 8.89 3.31
CA PHE A 394 27.68 8.64 4.72
C PHE A 394 28.45 9.61 5.63
N MET A 395 27.85 10.77 5.92
CA MET A 395 28.41 11.78 6.81
C MET A 395 27.31 12.61 7.48
N THR A 396 27.60 13.22 8.62
CA THR A 396 26.71 14.25 9.20
C THR A 396 26.96 15.58 8.50
N TRP A 397 25.90 16.33 8.16
CA TRP A 397 26.04 17.61 7.45
C TRP A 397 25.14 18.68 8.06
N GLU A 398 25.75 19.64 8.76
CA GLU A 398 25.13 20.83 9.36
C GLU A 398 23.84 20.57 10.18
N GLY A 399 23.67 19.35 10.72
CA GLY A 399 22.47 18.93 11.45
C GLY A 399 21.22 18.75 10.57
N HIS A 400 21.31 18.96 9.26
CA HIS A 400 20.16 18.79 8.36
C HIS A 400 19.76 17.32 8.18
N ASN A 401 20.70 16.39 8.35
CA ASN A 401 20.43 14.95 8.38
C ASN A 401 20.44 14.38 9.81
N PHE A 402 20.05 15.18 10.80
CA PHE A 402 19.89 14.70 12.18
C PHE A 402 18.87 13.55 12.26
N GLU A 403 19.16 12.53 13.08
CA GLU A 403 18.43 11.26 13.14
C GLU A 403 18.30 10.59 11.76
N ASP A 404 17.08 10.53 11.22
CA ASP A 404 16.72 9.89 9.95
C ASP A 404 16.49 10.89 8.81
N ALA A 405 16.74 12.17 9.03
CA ALA A 405 16.55 13.17 7.99
C ALA A 405 17.50 12.94 6.80
N ILE A 406 17.02 13.19 5.60
CA ILE A 406 17.76 13.01 4.35
C ILE A 406 17.99 14.37 3.70
N ILE A 407 19.20 14.57 3.18
CA ILE A 407 19.57 15.72 2.38
C ILE A 407 19.67 15.28 0.92
N LEU A 408 19.11 16.07 0.01
CA LEU A 408 19.18 15.81 -1.44
C LEU A 408 19.82 16.98 -2.19
N SER A 409 20.49 16.66 -3.29
CA SER A 409 20.90 17.62 -4.30
C SER A 409 19.69 18.14 -5.09
N GLN A 410 19.69 19.45 -5.36
CA GLN A 410 18.70 20.10 -6.23
C GLN A 410 18.72 19.55 -7.66
N ASP A 411 19.81 18.92 -8.11
CA ASP A 411 19.88 18.30 -9.44
C ASP A 411 18.84 17.19 -9.62
N LEU A 412 18.49 16.46 -8.55
CA LEU A 412 17.44 15.45 -8.60
C LEU A 412 16.06 16.06 -8.92
N VAL A 413 15.82 17.31 -8.50
CA VAL A 413 14.59 18.07 -8.79
C VAL A 413 14.63 18.68 -10.20
N LYS A 414 15.80 19.18 -10.61
CA LYS A 414 16.02 19.76 -11.95
C LYS A 414 15.85 18.71 -13.05
N ASN A 415 16.44 17.54 -12.87
CA ASN A 415 16.48 16.45 -13.85
C ASN A 415 15.26 15.52 -13.79
N ASP A 416 14.29 15.80 -12.92
CA ASP A 416 13.11 14.97 -12.70
C ASP A 416 13.44 13.51 -12.32
N THR A 417 14.58 13.29 -11.64
CA THR A 417 15.11 11.96 -11.30
C THR A 417 14.13 11.16 -10.44
N LEU A 418 13.50 11.82 -9.46
CA LEU A 418 12.52 11.26 -8.52
C LEU A 418 11.10 11.83 -8.75
N SER A 419 10.80 12.30 -9.95
CA SER A 419 9.47 12.81 -10.29
C SER A 419 8.52 11.66 -10.63
N SER A 420 7.27 11.75 -10.18
CA SER A 420 6.20 10.75 -10.40
C SER A 420 4.95 11.42 -10.99
N ILE A 421 4.10 10.64 -11.65
CA ILE A 421 2.79 11.10 -12.13
C ILE A 421 1.70 10.45 -11.27
N HIS A 422 0.83 11.28 -10.72
CA HIS A 422 -0.34 10.86 -9.96
C HIS A 422 -1.60 11.26 -10.73
N ILE A 423 -2.60 10.40 -10.75
CA ILE A 423 -3.84 10.57 -11.49
C ILE A 423 -5.00 10.42 -10.51
N GLU A 424 -5.69 11.52 -10.25
CA GLU A 424 -6.86 11.55 -9.41
C GLU A 424 -8.14 11.49 -10.24
N GLU A 425 -9.11 10.76 -9.73
CA GLU A 425 -10.43 10.57 -10.33
C GLU A 425 -11.46 11.33 -9.48
N TYR A 426 -12.16 12.27 -10.10
CA TYR A 426 -13.28 12.97 -9.48
C TYR A 426 -14.56 12.66 -10.23
N GLU A 427 -15.60 12.32 -9.49
CA GLU A 427 -16.90 12.02 -10.04
C GLU A 427 -17.99 12.93 -9.48
N VAL A 428 -18.98 13.22 -10.32
CA VAL A 428 -20.22 13.86 -9.90
C VAL A 428 -21.40 13.28 -10.69
N ASP A 429 -22.50 13.09 -9.97
CA ASP A 429 -23.77 12.64 -10.51
C ASP A 429 -24.78 13.79 -10.52
N ALA A 430 -25.64 13.78 -11.55
CA ALA A 430 -26.88 14.54 -11.60
C ALA A 430 -28.06 13.60 -11.34
N ARG A 431 -28.84 13.90 -10.30
CA ARG A 431 -29.89 13.01 -9.78
C ARG A 431 -31.27 13.65 -9.77
N ASP A 432 -32.30 12.82 -9.68
CA ASP A 432 -33.65 13.27 -9.40
C ASP A 432 -33.79 13.60 -7.90
N THR A 433 -34.16 14.84 -7.59
CA THR A 433 -34.45 15.30 -6.22
C THR A 433 -35.95 15.49 -6.01
N LYS A 434 -36.37 15.70 -4.76
CA LYS A 434 -37.78 15.99 -4.44
C LYS A 434 -38.30 17.27 -5.11
N LEU A 435 -37.44 18.24 -5.37
CA LEU A 435 -37.79 19.56 -5.89
C LEU A 435 -37.61 19.67 -7.42
N GLY A 436 -37.03 18.64 -8.06
CA GLY A 436 -36.73 18.62 -9.48
C GLY A 436 -35.45 17.87 -9.79
N LYS A 437 -35.09 17.80 -11.07
CA LYS A 437 -33.85 17.15 -11.52
C LYS A 437 -32.66 18.08 -11.33
N GLU A 438 -31.53 17.54 -10.90
CA GLU A 438 -30.25 18.25 -11.00
C GLU A 438 -29.81 18.30 -12.47
N GLU A 439 -29.20 19.42 -12.87
CA GLU A 439 -28.75 19.64 -14.23
C GLU A 439 -27.24 19.93 -14.26
N ILE A 440 -26.52 19.27 -15.16
CA ILE A 440 -25.13 19.61 -15.49
C ILE A 440 -25.19 20.67 -16.59
N THR A 441 -24.70 21.87 -16.30
CA THR A 441 -24.81 23.03 -17.17
C THR A 441 -23.67 24.03 -16.93
N ARG A 442 -23.36 24.81 -17.97
CA ARG A 442 -22.46 25.97 -17.89
C ARG A 442 -23.13 27.19 -17.24
N ASP A 443 -24.46 27.23 -17.22
CA ASP A 443 -25.26 28.35 -16.69
C ASP A 443 -25.33 28.29 -15.14
N LEU A 444 -24.27 28.79 -14.48
CA LEU A 444 -24.14 28.78 -13.03
C LEU A 444 -24.50 30.15 -12.43
N PRO A 445 -25.36 30.22 -11.40
CA PRO A 445 -25.72 31.48 -10.75
C PRO A 445 -24.54 32.04 -9.95
N ASN A 446 -24.33 33.35 -10.02
CA ASN A 446 -23.34 34.09 -9.22
C ASN A 446 -21.87 33.64 -9.41
N VAL A 447 -21.53 33.02 -10.54
CA VAL A 447 -20.16 32.62 -10.89
C VAL A 447 -19.57 33.60 -11.92
N SER A 448 -18.32 34.01 -11.72
CA SER A 448 -17.65 34.93 -12.65
C SER A 448 -17.34 34.25 -14.00
N PRO A 449 -17.36 34.99 -15.12
CA PRO A 449 -17.01 34.44 -16.44
C PRO A 449 -15.61 33.83 -16.51
N ASP A 450 -14.67 34.34 -15.71
CA ASP A 450 -13.29 33.86 -15.66
C ASP A 450 -13.19 32.41 -15.14
N LEU A 451 -14.05 32.02 -14.18
CA LEU A 451 -14.11 30.64 -13.66
C LEU A 451 -14.77 29.67 -14.64
N LEU A 452 -15.51 30.18 -15.63
CA LEU A 452 -16.18 29.37 -16.65
C LEU A 452 -15.33 29.18 -17.91
N LYS A 453 -14.16 29.85 -18.02
CA LYS A 453 -13.36 29.91 -19.26
C LYS A 453 -12.89 28.54 -19.76
N ASP A 454 -12.63 27.61 -18.84
CA ASP A 454 -12.09 26.28 -19.13
C ASP A 454 -13.19 25.20 -19.25
N LEU A 455 -14.44 25.57 -18.95
CA LEU A 455 -15.59 24.71 -19.21
C LEU A 455 -15.94 24.72 -20.70
N ASP A 456 -16.56 23.65 -21.17
CA ASP A 456 -17.19 23.56 -22.49
C ASP A 456 -18.63 24.12 -22.46
N GLU A 457 -19.36 23.99 -23.56
CA GLU A 457 -20.75 24.44 -23.68
C GLU A 457 -21.73 23.69 -22.77
N ARG A 458 -21.36 22.49 -22.31
CA ARG A 458 -22.16 21.63 -21.44
C ARG A 458 -21.88 21.91 -19.95
N GLY A 459 -20.82 22.68 -19.65
CA GLY A 459 -20.39 22.97 -18.29
C GLY A 459 -19.34 21.98 -17.76
N ILE A 460 -18.67 21.22 -18.61
CA ILE A 460 -17.63 20.25 -18.22
C ILE A 460 -16.26 20.79 -18.63
N VAL A 461 -15.26 20.62 -17.78
CA VAL A 461 -13.89 21.08 -18.05
C VAL A 461 -13.32 20.42 -19.31
N ARG A 462 -12.61 21.20 -20.13
CA ARG A 462 -11.95 20.70 -21.36
C ARG A 462 -10.68 19.89 -21.05
N ILE A 463 -10.43 18.86 -21.84
CA ILE A 463 -9.18 18.09 -21.81
C ILE A 463 -8.01 19.02 -22.17
N GLY A 464 -6.92 18.92 -21.41
CA GLY A 464 -5.74 19.78 -21.54
C GLY A 464 -5.79 21.08 -20.73
N ALA A 465 -6.91 21.39 -20.05
CA ALA A 465 -6.95 22.53 -19.12
C ALA A 465 -6.06 22.27 -17.90
N GLU A 466 -5.33 23.30 -17.47
CA GLU A 466 -4.67 23.31 -16.17
C GLU A 466 -5.64 23.84 -15.13
N VAL A 467 -5.81 23.09 -14.04
CA VAL A 467 -6.76 23.41 -12.97
C VAL A 467 -6.04 23.52 -11.63
N ARG A 468 -6.58 24.38 -10.78
CA ARG A 468 -6.08 24.71 -9.44
C ARG A 468 -7.20 24.55 -8.40
N PRO A 469 -6.87 24.50 -7.10
CA PRO A 469 -7.88 24.40 -6.04
C PRO A 469 -8.96 25.48 -6.18
N GLY A 470 -10.23 25.04 -6.17
CA GLY A 470 -11.40 25.92 -6.31
C GLY A 470 -11.91 26.11 -7.75
N ASP A 471 -11.15 25.72 -8.77
CA ASP A 471 -11.63 25.72 -10.16
C ASP A 471 -12.77 24.72 -10.34
N ILE A 472 -13.67 25.02 -11.28
CA ILE A 472 -14.86 24.19 -11.56
C ILE A 472 -14.49 23.10 -12.55
N LEU A 473 -14.72 21.84 -12.17
CA LEU A 473 -14.54 20.68 -13.05
C LEU A 473 -15.82 20.36 -13.82
N VAL A 474 -16.95 20.36 -13.12
CA VAL A 474 -18.27 20.09 -13.69
C VAL A 474 -19.29 21.01 -13.05
N GLY A 475 -19.84 21.90 -13.86
CA GLY A 475 -20.93 22.79 -13.51
C GLY A 475 -22.20 22.01 -13.23
N LYS A 476 -22.70 22.07 -11.98
CA LYS A 476 -23.93 21.39 -11.56
C LYS A 476 -24.83 22.33 -10.77
N VAL A 477 -26.12 22.31 -11.09
CA VAL A 477 -27.14 23.08 -10.38
C VAL A 477 -28.20 22.16 -9.78
N THR A 478 -28.59 22.44 -8.54
CA THR A 478 -29.65 21.71 -7.81
C THR A 478 -30.82 22.65 -7.54
N PRO A 479 -32.08 22.27 -7.84
CA PRO A 479 -33.26 23.07 -7.51
C PRO A 479 -33.38 23.35 -6.01
N LYS A 480 -33.67 24.61 -5.64
CA LYS A 480 -33.84 25.10 -4.26
C LYS A 480 -35.29 25.58 -4.05
N GLY A 481 -35.91 25.24 -2.93
CA GLY A 481 -37.28 25.68 -2.62
C GLY A 481 -37.34 27.11 -2.06
N GLU A 482 -38.48 27.80 -2.22
CA GLU A 482 -38.69 29.18 -1.71
C GLU A 482 -38.52 29.33 -0.19
N THR A 483 -38.76 28.27 0.59
CA THR A 483 -38.68 28.29 2.07
C THR A 483 -37.26 28.23 2.62
N GLU A 484 -36.25 27.91 1.80
CA GLU A 484 -34.85 27.77 2.23
C GLU A 484 -34.04 29.06 2.07
N LEU A 485 -34.65 30.16 1.65
CA LEU A 485 -33.98 31.47 1.57
C LEU A 485 -33.99 32.14 2.94
N SER A 486 -32.84 32.66 3.36
CA SER A 486 -32.77 33.49 4.56
C SER A 486 -33.55 34.81 4.36
N ALA A 487 -33.92 35.48 5.44
CA ALA A 487 -34.63 36.77 5.35
C ALA A 487 -33.80 37.81 4.59
N GLU A 488 -32.48 37.78 4.78
CA GLU A 488 -31.49 38.62 4.11
C GLU A 488 -31.39 38.30 2.61
N GLU A 489 -31.31 37.01 2.23
CA GLU A 489 -31.31 36.59 0.83
C GLU A 489 -32.60 37.00 0.11
N ARG A 490 -33.76 36.89 0.79
CA ARG A 490 -35.05 37.34 0.25
C ARG A 490 -35.07 38.85 0.04
N LEU A 491 -34.53 39.62 0.99
CA LEU A 491 -34.41 41.07 0.87
C LEU A 491 -33.48 41.46 -0.29
N LEU A 492 -32.31 40.83 -0.40
CA LEU A 492 -31.37 41.07 -1.49
C LEU A 492 -32.03 40.82 -2.86
N ARG A 493 -32.76 39.72 -3.01
CA ARG A 493 -33.53 39.45 -4.25
C ARG A 493 -34.57 40.52 -4.55
N ALA A 494 -35.28 41.00 -3.52
CA ALA A 494 -36.27 42.06 -3.69
C ALA A 494 -35.64 43.40 -4.11
N ILE A 495 -34.45 43.71 -3.59
CA ILE A 495 -33.71 44.94 -3.92
C ILE A 495 -33.12 44.88 -5.34
N PHE A 496 -32.47 43.78 -5.69
CA PHE A 496 -31.77 43.64 -6.97
C PHE A 496 -32.68 43.17 -8.13
N ASN A 497 -33.94 42.84 -7.84
CA ASN A 497 -34.91 42.31 -8.80
C ASN A 497 -34.34 41.15 -9.63
N GLU A 498 -33.49 40.34 -9.00
CA GLU A 498 -32.84 39.20 -9.63
C GLU A 498 -33.86 38.10 -9.83
N LYS A 499 -34.33 37.95 -11.08
CA LYS A 499 -35.12 36.79 -11.54
C LYS A 499 -34.25 35.54 -11.74
N SER A 500 -33.19 35.37 -10.95
CA SER A 500 -32.30 34.21 -11.07
C SER A 500 -33.09 32.93 -10.80
N ARG A 501 -32.88 31.90 -11.63
CA ARG A 501 -33.45 30.55 -11.45
C ARG A 501 -33.31 30.09 -10.00
N GLU A 502 -34.32 29.38 -9.49
CA GLU A 502 -34.37 28.81 -8.13
C GLU A 502 -33.43 27.61 -8.00
N VAL A 503 -32.14 27.82 -8.23
CA VAL A 503 -31.13 26.77 -8.24
C VAL A 503 -29.92 27.20 -7.41
N ARG A 504 -29.28 26.21 -6.79
CA ARG A 504 -28.05 26.35 -6.02
C ARG A 504 -26.89 25.73 -6.81
N ASP A 505 -25.74 26.40 -6.81
CA ASP A 505 -24.49 25.83 -7.30
C ASP A 505 -24.05 24.65 -6.41
N THR A 506 -24.02 23.46 -6.99
CA THR A 506 -23.51 22.21 -6.40
C THR A 506 -22.44 21.58 -7.29
N SER A 507 -21.74 22.43 -8.05
CA SER A 507 -20.69 22.04 -8.99
C SER A 507 -19.55 21.29 -8.31
N LEU A 508 -18.96 20.36 -9.05
CA LEU A 508 -17.74 19.69 -8.67
C LEU A 508 -16.57 20.66 -8.84
N LYS A 509 -15.84 20.92 -7.76
CA LYS A 509 -14.67 21.81 -7.71
C LYS A 509 -13.42 21.03 -7.36
N VAL A 510 -12.28 21.50 -7.82
CA VAL A 510 -10.98 20.91 -7.46
C VAL A 510 -10.75 21.06 -5.95
N PRO A 511 -10.46 19.96 -5.22
CA PRO A 511 -10.19 20.02 -3.78
C PRO A 511 -8.95 20.84 -3.43
N HIS A 512 -8.80 21.14 -2.13
CA HIS A 512 -7.61 21.83 -1.64
C HIS A 512 -6.37 20.94 -1.73
N GLY A 513 -5.26 21.53 -2.19
CA GLY A 513 -3.99 20.83 -2.37
C GLY A 513 -3.86 20.07 -3.69
N GLU A 514 -4.91 20.00 -4.49
CA GLU A 514 -4.92 19.30 -5.76
C GLU A 514 -4.78 20.26 -6.94
N GLN A 515 -3.92 19.90 -7.89
CA GLN A 515 -3.70 20.68 -9.10
C GLN A 515 -3.15 19.78 -10.20
N GLY A 516 -3.36 20.17 -11.46
CA GLY A 516 -2.81 19.40 -12.58
C GLY A 516 -3.49 19.69 -13.89
N THR A 517 -3.30 18.79 -14.83
CA THR A 517 -3.87 18.90 -16.17
C THR A 517 -4.98 17.86 -16.33
N ILE A 518 -6.10 18.26 -16.93
CA ILE A 518 -7.18 17.33 -17.28
C ILE A 518 -6.71 16.42 -18.41
N ILE A 519 -6.64 15.11 -18.17
CA ILE A 519 -6.20 14.13 -19.18
C ILE A 519 -7.35 13.39 -19.84
N ALA A 520 -8.48 13.22 -19.15
CA ALA A 520 -9.63 12.50 -19.65
C ALA A 520 -10.91 12.95 -18.94
N VAL A 521 -12.00 12.89 -19.68
CA VAL A 521 -13.36 13.07 -19.17
C VAL A 521 -14.20 11.92 -19.72
N LYS A 522 -14.86 11.19 -18.83
CA LYS A 522 -15.82 10.14 -19.18
C LYS A 522 -17.20 10.56 -18.75
N GLU A 523 -18.16 10.36 -19.64
CA GLU A 523 -19.55 10.72 -19.43
C GLU A 523 -20.41 9.47 -19.61
N PHE A 524 -21.36 9.28 -18.70
CA PHE A 524 -22.31 8.18 -18.70
C PHE A 524 -23.72 8.78 -18.64
N ASN A 525 -24.59 8.38 -19.56
CA ASN A 525 -25.94 8.91 -19.69
C ASN A 525 -26.98 7.78 -19.61
N ALA A 526 -28.04 7.99 -18.82
CA ALA A 526 -29.11 7.00 -18.68
C ALA A 526 -29.89 6.76 -19.98
N GLU A 527 -29.92 7.75 -20.88
CA GLU A 527 -30.69 7.71 -22.12
C GLU A 527 -30.03 6.85 -23.21
N ASP A 528 -28.71 6.67 -23.16
CA ASP A 528 -27.96 5.93 -24.18
C ASP A 528 -28.10 4.40 -24.02
N GLY A 529 -28.76 3.93 -22.95
CA GLY A 529 -29.21 2.54 -22.78
C GLY A 529 -28.11 1.49 -22.51
N ASP A 530 -26.85 1.82 -22.78
CA ASP A 530 -25.69 0.95 -22.57
C ASP A 530 -25.11 1.07 -21.13
N ASP A 531 -25.40 2.16 -20.41
CA ASP A 531 -24.85 2.43 -19.08
C ASP A 531 -25.88 2.14 -17.96
N GLU A 532 -25.65 1.10 -17.16
CA GLU A 532 -26.43 0.84 -15.93
C GLU A 532 -26.09 1.90 -14.86
N LEU A 533 -26.77 3.04 -14.90
CA LEU A 533 -26.70 4.05 -13.85
C LEU A 533 -27.57 3.67 -12.64
N GLY A 534 -27.19 4.18 -11.46
CA GLY A 534 -27.96 3.98 -10.23
C GLY A 534 -29.38 4.54 -10.36
N SER A 535 -30.36 3.92 -9.67
CA SER A 535 -31.75 4.40 -9.70
C SER A 535 -31.85 5.88 -9.33
N GLY A 536 -32.41 6.70 -10.22
CA GLY A 536 -32.55 8.15 -10.03
C GLY A 536 -31.31 8.97 -10.40
N VAL A 537 -30.27 8.36 -10.97
CA VAL A 537 -29.14 9.06 -11.59
C VAL A 537 -29.42 9.22 -13.08
N ASN A 538 -29.43 10.46 -13.57
CA ASN A 538 -29.67 10.77 -14.98
C ASN A 538 -28.36 10.77 -15.78
N ARG A 539 -27.31 11.35 -15.18
CA ARG A 539 -26.00 11.56 -15.83
C ARG A 539 -24.88 11.47 -14.78
N ARG A 540 -23.76 10.85 -15.15
CA ARG A 540 -22.54 10.77 -14.34
C ARG A 540 -21.36 11.24 -15.16
N VAL A 541 -20.56 12.14 -14.60
CA VAL A 541 -19.35 12.65 -15.25
C VAL A 541 -18.16 12.35 -14.35
N VAL A 542 -17.14 11.76 -14.94
CA VAL A 542 -15.87 11.39 -14.28
C VAL A 542 -14.75 12.16 -14.95
N VAL A 543 -13.97 12.91 -14.17
CA VAL A 543 -12.87 13.76 -14.63
C VAL A 543 -11.57 13.24 -14.04
N TYR A 544 -10.56 13.08 -14.89
CA TYR A 544 -9.22 12.63 -14.50
C TYR A 544 -8.24 13.81 -14.53
N ILE A 545 -7.62 14.08 -13.39
CA ILE A 545 -6.57 15.10 -13.24
C ILE A 545 -5.23 14.40 -13.07
N ALA A 546 -4.27 14.68 -13.96
CA ALA A 546 -2.91 14.21 -13.81
C ALA A 546 -2.01 15.31 -13.23
N GLN A 547 -1.27 14.96 -12.18
CA GLN A 547 -0.29 15.82 -11.54
C GLN A 547 1.11 15.21 -11.68
N LYS A 548 2.05 16.00 -12.21
CA LYS A 548 3.47 15.67 -12.15
C LYS A 548 4.03 16.17 -10.81
N ARG A 549 4.34 15.26 -9.90
CA ARG A 549 4.90 15.56 -8.58
C ARG A 549 6.40 15.38 -8.57
N LYS A 550 7.13 16.50 -8.44
CA LYS A 550 8.57 16.49 -8.17
C LYS A 550 8.81 16.00 -6.74
N ILE A 551 10.07 15.69 -6.42
CA ILE A 551 10.46 15.42 -5.03
C ILE A 551 10.54 16.73 -4.25
N THR A 552 10.03 16.73 -3.02
CA THR A 552 9.93 17.91 -2.17
C THR A 552 10.37 17.63 -0.73
N GLU A 553 10.72 18.69 0.01
CA GLU A 553 11.01 18.59 1.45
C GLU A 553 9.77 18.04 2.18
N GLY A 554 9.95 17.01 3.01
CA GLY A 554 8.89 16.27 3.68
C GLY A 554 8.49 14.95 3.02
N ASP A 555 8.82 14.73 1.74
CA ASP A 555 8.59 13.42 1.10
C ASP A 555 9.47 12.34 1.74
N LYS A 556 8.92 11.13 1.80
CA LYS A 556 9.60 9.97 2.41
C LYS A 556 10.39 9.17 1.37
N LEU A 557 11.67 8.97 1.65
CA LEU A 557 12.55 8.06 0.90
C LEU A 557 12.94 6.87 1.76
N ALA A 558 13.31 5.78 1.11
CA ALA A 558 13.88 4.60 1.76
C ALA A 558 14.86 3.88 0.84
N GLY A 559 15.78 3.11 1.43
CA GLY A 559 16.52 2.06 0.73
C GLY A 559 15.86 0.69 0.91
N ARG A 560 16.45 -0.35 0.32
CA ARG A 560 15.96 -1.73 0.42
C ARG A 560 16.23 -2.37 1.79
N HIS A 561 17.16 -1.80 2.56
CA HIS A 561 17.66 -2.32 3.84
C HIS A 561 16.91 -1.78 5.07
N GLY A 562 15.68 -1.29 4.90
CA GLY A 562 14.88 -0.74 6.01
C GLY A 562 15.32 0.63 6.53
N ASN A 563 16.35 1.24 5.92
CA ASN A 563 16.71 2.65 6.12
C ASN A 563 15.64 3.52 5.47
N LYS A 564 15.10 4.48 6.22
CA LYS A 564 14.00 5.34 5.80
C LYS A 564 14.13 6.71 6.46
N GLY A 565 13.70 7.73 5.75
CA GLY A 565 13.83 9.11 6.19
C GLY A 565 12.90 10.04 5.43
N VAL A 566 12.67 11.22 6.00
CA VAL A 566 12.02 12.33 5.29
C VAL A 566 13.09 13.28 4.79
N ILE A 567 12.85 13.89 3.63
CA ILE A 567 13.77 14.89 3.10
C ILE A 567 13.63 16.15 3.94
N ALA A 568 14.68 16.50 4.67
CA ALA A 568 14.68 17.71 5.49
C ALA A 568 15.18 18.93 4.71
N LYS A 569 16.09 18.71 3.76
CA LYS A 569 16.66 19.80 2.96
C LYS A 569 16.99 19.35 1.54
N ILE A 570 16.60 20.18 0.58
CA ILE A 570 17.12 20.10 -0.79
C ILE A 570 18.12 21.25 -0.97
N LEU A 571 19.39 20.91 -1.15
CA LEU A 571 20.48 21.88 -1.24
C LEU A 571 20.79 22.25 -2.69
N PRO A 572 21.19 23.50 -2.95
CA PRO A 572 21.86 23.85 -4.19
C PRO A 572 23.03 22.90 -4.48
N VAL A 573 23.32 22.69 -5.76
CA VAL A 573 24.30 21.69 -6.20
C VAL A 573 25.71 22.07 -5.74
N GLU A 574 25.99 23.36 -5.78
CA GLU A 574 27.23 23.98 -5.33
C GLU A 574 27.47 23.85 -3.83
N ASP A 575 26.42 23.67 -3.02
CA ASP A 575 26.52 23.48 -1.57
C ASP A 575 26.77 22.00 -1.21
N MET A 576 26.54 21.07 -2.14
CA MET A 576 26.69 19.64 -1.86
C MET A 576 28.18 19.28 -1.70
N PRO A 577 28.51 18.37 -0.77
CA PRO A 577 29.82 17.72 -0.76
C PRO A 577 30.13 17.12 -2.13
N PHE A 578 31.36 17.31 -2.62
CA PHE A 578 31.75 16.86 -3.95
C PHE A 578 33.07 16.08 -3.94
N LEU A 579 33.21 15.20 -4.92
CA LEU A 579 34.39 14.36 -5.17
C LEU A 579 35.55 15.19 -5.74
N ALA A 580 36.77 14.64 -5.71
CA ALA A 580 37.96 15.31 -6.25
C ALA A 580 37.86 15.66 -7.75
N ASP A 581 37.01 14.96 -8.51
CA ASP A 581 36.75 15.23 -9.93
C ASP A 581 35.66 16.30 -10.17
N GLY A 582 35.13 16.89 -9.10
CA GLY A 582 34.08 17.91 -9.13
C GLY A 582 32.66 17.36 -9.09
N THR A 583 32.47 16.04 -9.05
CA THR A 583 31.12 15.43 -9.04
C THR A 583 30.46 15.62 -7.66
N PRO A 584 29.33 16.34 -7.55
CA PRO A 584 28.59 16.48 -6.30
C PRO A 584 27.88 15.17 -5.96
N VAL A 585 27.74 14.87 -4.67
CA VAL A 585 26.92 13.73 -4.22
C VAL A 585 25.44 14.06 -4.38
N ASP A 586 24.62 13.04 -4.63
CA ASP A 586 23.17 13.21 -4.80
C ASP A 586 22.45 13.25 -3.45
N VAL A 587 22.90 12.43 -2.49
CA VAL A 587 22.24 12.22 -1.20
C VAL A 587 23.27 12.15 -0.08
N VAL A 588 22.97 12.79 1.05
CA VAL A 588 23.78 12.66 2.27
C VAL A 588 22.97 11.96 3.35
N LEU A 589 23.47 10.81 3.80
CA LEU A 589 22.84 9.99 4.84
C LEU A 589 23.66 10.02 6.12
N ASN A 590 22.97 9.96 7.26
CA ASN A 590 23.60 9.97 8.56
C ASN A 590 24.21 8.58 8.89
N PRO A 591 25.53 8.48 9.14
CA PRO A 591 26.17 7.20 9.44
C PRO A 591 25.77 6.63 10.80
N LEU A 592 25.31 7.46 11.75
CA LEU A 592 24.98 7.03 13.12
C LEU A 592 23.79 6.06 13.16
N GLY A 593 22.90 6.12 12.16
CA GLY A 593 21.75 5.23 12.06
C GLY A 593 22.11 3.78 11.73
N ILE A 594 23.28 3.51 11.16
CA ILE A 594 23.63 2.17 10.65
C ILE A 594 23.92 1.19 11.79
N PRO A 595 24.86 1.45 12.73
CA PRO A 595 25.20 0.48 13.77
C PRO A 595 24.04 0.25 14.75
N GLY A 596 23.24 1.28 15.04
CA GLY A 596 22.07 1.16 15.92
C GLY A 596 20.92 0.33 15.31
N ARG A 597 20.97 0.04 14.01
CA ARG A 597 19.93 -0.68 13.26
C ARG A 597 20.38 -2.02 12.73
N MET A 598 21.68 -2.31 12.77
CA MET A 598 22.28 -3.56 12.32
C MET A 598 21.88 -3.91 10.87
N ASN A 599 21.88 -2.92 9.98
CA ASN A 599 21.56 -3.08 8.56
C ASN A 599 22.75 -2.67 7.69
N PHE A 600 23.83 -3.46 7.79
CA PHE A 600 25.10 -3.19 7.10
C PHE A 600 25.03 -3.51 5.60
N GLY A 601 24.00 -4.22 5.13
CA GLY A 601 23.78 -4.48 3.72
C GLY A 601 23.78 -3.21 2.87
N GLN A 602 23.28 -2.08 3.41
CA GLN A 602 23.28 -0.80 2.69
C GLN A 602 24.69 -0.25 2.39
N VAL A 603 25.67 -0.56 3.25
CA VAL A 603 27.07 -0.14 3.05
C VAL A 603 27.72 -1.01 1.99
N LEU A 604 27.47 -2.32 2.04
CA LEU A 604 27.92 -3.28 1.02
C LEU A 604 27.30 -2.96 -0.35
N GLU A 605 26.01 -2.64 -0.39
CA GLU A 605 25.31 -2.15 -1.59
C GLU A 605 25.99 -0.89 -2.14
N THR A 606 26.32 0.07 -1.27
CA THR A 606 26.98 1.32 -1.66
C THR A 606 28.34 1.06 -2.32
N HIS A 607 29.14 0.16 -1.75
CA HIS A 607 30.45 -0.21 -2.29
C HIS A 607 30.33 -0.96 -3.63
N LEU A 608 29.47 -1.97 -3.70
CA LEU A 608 29.25 -2.74 -4.93
C LEU A 608 28.60 -1.89 -6.03
N GLY A 609 27.76 -0.91 -5.66
CA GLY A 609 27.19 0.06 -6.58
C GLY A 609 28.25 0.99 -7.17
N TRP A 610 29.26 1.40 -6.39
CA TRP A 610 30.42 2.14 -6.92
C TRP A 610 31.21 1.30 -7.93
N ILE A 611 31.53 0.05 -7.58
CA ILE A 611 32.21 -0.90 -8.47
C ILE A 611 31.45 -1.04 -9.79
N SER A 612 30.12 -1.26 -9.71
CA SER A 612 29.24 -1.40 -10.87
C SER A 612 29.22 -0.15 -11.74
N LYS A 613 29.19 1.04 -11.12
CA LYS A 613 29.20 2.31 -11.85
C LYS A 613 30.52 2.53 -12.59
N GLN A 614 31.66 2.27 -11.95
CA GLN A 614 32.98 2.54 -12.54
C GLN A 614 33.45 1.42 -13.47
N GLY A 615 32.96 0.20 -13.30
CA GLY A 615 33.55 -0.99 -13.92
C GLY A 615 34.85 -1.39 -13.23
N TRP A 616 35.33 -2.59 -13.53
CA TRP A 616 36.53 -3.15 -12.91
C TRP A 616 37.27 -4.09 -13.84
N LYS A 617 38.54 -4.33 -13.52
CA LYS A 617 39.37 -5.34 -14.18
C LYS A 617 40.34 -5.96 -13.17
N VAL A 618 40.12 -7.22 -12.85
CA VAL A 618 40.97 -7.98 -11.92
C VAL A 618 42.24 -8.43 -12.63
N GLU A 619 43.39 -8.09 -12.05
CA GLU A 619 44.69 -8.53 -12.55
C GLU A 619 45.13 -9.85 -11.90
N GLY A 620 45.47 -10.84 -12.72
CA GLY A 620 45.98 -12.14 -12.25
C GLY A 620 44.91 -13.03 -11.62
N ASN A 621 45.33 -13.83 -10.62
CA ASN A 621 44.49 -14.78 -9.88
C ASN A 621 44.67 -14.57 -8.36
N PRO A 622 44.24 -13.43 -7.80
CA PRO A 622 44.38 -13.20 -6.38
C PRO A 622 43.48 -14.17 -5.59
N GLU A 623 43.89 -14.50 -4.35
CA GLU A 623 43.19 -15.47 -3.50
C GLU A 623 41.74 -15.06 -3.21
N TRP A 624 41.49 -13.76 -3.04
CA TRP A 624 40.13 -13.24 -2.82
C TRP A 624 39.21 -13.44 -4.03
N ALA A 625 39.75 -13.57 -5.25
CA ALA A 625 38.97 -13.79 -6.48
C ALA A 625 38.86 -15.27 -6.86
N ALA A 626 39.16 -16.20 -5.93
CA ALA A 626 39.11 -17.63 -6.18
C ALA A 626 37.68 -18.13 -6.48
N HIS A 627 36.67 -17.54 -5.84
CA HIS A 627 35.26 -17.91 -6.01
C HIS A 627 34.54 -17.08 -7.08
N LEU A 628 35.16 -16.00 -7.58
CA LEU A 628 34.61 -15.20 -8.66
C LEU A 628 34.70 -15.94 -10.00
N PRO A 629 33.57 -16.09 -10.74
CA PRO A 629 33.59 -16.62 -12.10
C PRO A 629 34.53 -15.82 -13.01
N GLU A 630 35.17 -16.49 -13.98
CA GLU A 630 36.08 -15.81 -14.92
C GLU A 630 35.40 -14.66 -15.67
N ALA A 631 34.12 -14.83 -16.01
CA ALA A 631 33.29 -13.79 -16.63
C ALA A 631 33.03 -12.56 -15.74
N ALA A 632 33.15 -12.70 -14.41
CA ALA A 632 32.96 -11.62 -13.45
C ALA A 632 34.26 -10.89 -13.09
N ARG A 633 35.39 -11.23 -13.70
CA ARG A 633 36.70 -10.60 -13.43
C ARG A 633 36.92 -9.29 -14.17
N GLU A 634 36.14 -9.00 -15.19
CA GLU A 634 36.19 -7.73 -15.92
C GLU A 634 34.77 -7.31 -16.27
N ALA A 635 34.44 -6.04 -16.05
CA ALA A 635 33.17 -5.47 -16.43
C ALA A 635 33.30 -4.00 -16.83
N ALA A 636 32.50 -3.60 -17.80
CA ALA A 636 32.45 -2.22 -18.26
C ALA A 636 31.77 -1.31 -17.23
N PRO A 637 32.04 0.01 -17.25
CA PRO A 637 31.32 0.97 -16.41
C PRO A 637 29.79 0.89 -16.64
N GLY A 638 29.02 0.91 -15.55
CA GLY A 638 27.56 0.81 -15.57
C GLY A 638 27.00 -0.60 -15.74
N THR A 639 27.84 -1.64 -15.63
CA THR A 639 27.38 -3.04 -15.66
C THR A 639 26.55 -3.33 -14.42
N LYS A 640 25.33 -3.81 -14.61
CA LYS A 640 24.44 -4.26 -13.53
C LYS A 640 24.88 -5.64 -13.05
N VAL A 641 24.88 -5.85 -11.73
CA VAL A 641 25.33 -7.09 -11.07
C VAL A 641 24.19 -7.67 -10.23
N ALA A 642 24.22 -8.98 -10.02
CA ALA A 642 23.30 -9.66 -9.12
C ALA A 642 24.07 -10.26 -7.95
N THR A 643 23.62 -9.98 -6.72
CA THR A 643 24.07 -10.59 -5.48
C THR A 643 22.87 -11.31 -4.84
N PRO A 644 22.66 -12.61 -5.13
CA PRO A 644 21.53 -13.35 -4.62
C PRO A 644 21.55 -13.45 -3.09
N VAL A 645 20.36 -13.44 -2.49
CA VAL A 645 20.19 -13.58 -1.04
C VAL A 645 20.79 -14.90 -0.52
N PHE A 646 21.66 -14.80 0.50
CA PHE A 646 22.43 -15.91 1.11
C PHE A 646 23.47 -16.61 0.20
N ASP A 647 23.71 -16.09 -1.01
CA ASP A 647 24.68 -16.62 -2.00
C ASP A 647 25.37 -15.48 -2.76
N GLY A 648 25.53 -14.35 -2.08
CA GLY A 648 25.98 -13.09 -2.65
C GLY A 648 27.50 -12.92 -2.66
N ALA A 649 27.94 -11.74 -3.08
CA ALA A 649 29.36 -11.36 -3.09
C ALA A 649 29.94 -11.29 -1.66
N TYR A 650 31.10 -11.90 -1.44
CA TYR A 650 31.76 -11.88 -0.14
C TYR A 650 32.46 -10.54 0.14
N GLU A 651 32.63 -10.19 1.41
CA GLU A 651 33.29 -8.94 1.84
C GLU A 651 34.71 -8.78 1.25
N ALA A 652 35.49 -9.87 1.21
CA ALA A 652 36.83 -9.88 0.64
C ALA A 652 36.83 -9.65 -0.89
N GLU A 653 35.80 -10.13 -1.58
CA GLU A 653 35.64 -9.92 -3.03
C GLU A 653 35.28 -8.45 -3.30
N ILE A 654 34.37 -7.86 -2.53
CA ILE A 654 34.00 -6.45 -2.67
C ILE A 654 35.22 -5.55 -2.43
N ALA A 655 36.00 -5.81 -1.36
CA ALA A 655 37.21 -5.04 -1.07
C ALA A 655 38.25 -5.17 -2.21
N GLY A 656 38.47 -6.38 -2.74
CA GLY A 656 39.39 -6.62 -3.85
C GLY A 656 38.93 -5.99 -5.17
N LEU A 657 37.62 -6.00 -5.43
CA LEU A 657 37.00 -5.38 -6.60
C LEU A 657 37.11 -3.85 -6.54
N LEU A 658 36.95 -3.23 -5.36
CA LEU A 658 37.17 -1.79 -5.17
C LEU A 658 38.59 -1.38 -5.59
N ASP A 659 39.60 -2.14 -5.17
CA ASP A 659 41.00 -1.92 -5.57
C ASP A 659 41.29 -2.28 -7.03
N SER A 660 40.33 -2.89 -7.74
CA SER A 660 40.41 -3.25 -9.16
C SER A 660 39.50 -2.39 -10.04
N THR A 661 38.89 -1.32 -9.50
CA THR A 661 38.01 -0.42 -10.26
C THR A 661 38.78 0.33 -11.34
N LEU A 662 38.11 0.57 -12.46
CA LEU A 662 38.68 1.33 -13.58
C LEU A 662 38.86 2.80 -13.16
N PRO A 663 39.95 3.47 -13.58
CA PRO A 663 40.11 4.90 -13.37
C PRO A 663 39.02 5.70 -14.08
N ASN A 664 38.74 6.89 -13.57
CA ASN A 664 37.84 7.84 -14.22
C ASN A 664 38.46 8.40 -15.52
N ARG A 665 37.74 9.32 -16.18
CA ARG A 665 38.19 9.96 -17.44
C ARG A 665 39.57 10.62 -17.35
N ASP A 666 39.98 11.03 -16.16
CA ASP A 666 41.23 11.77 -15.90
C ASP A 666 42.38 10.82 -15.47
N GLY A 667 42.12 9.51 -15.39
CA GLY A 667 43.09 8.49 -15.03
C GLY A 667 43.19 8.25 -13.52
N ASP A 668 42.31 8.83 -12.72
CA ASP A 668 42.32 8.74 -11.26
C ASP A 668 41.34 7.68 -10.75
N ARG A 669 41.77 6.89 -9.76
CA ARG A 669 40.90 6.02 -8.98
C ARG A 669 40.55 6.72 -7.68
N LEU A 670 39.28 7.11 -7.54
CA LEU A 670 38.83 7.94 -6.42
C LEU A 670 38.62 7.15 -5.11
N ILE A 671 38.22 5.88 -5.20
CA ILE A 671 37.89 5.03 -4.05
C ILE A 671 38.84 3.83 -4.02
N ASP A 672 39.33 3.49 -2.82
CA ASP A 672 40.15 2.31 -2.55
C ASP A 672 39.33 1.20 -1.85
N SER A 673 39.98 0.10 -1.46
CA SER A 673 39.35 -1.02 -0.73
C SER A 673 38.63 -0.63 0.57
N THR A 674 38.85 0.56 1.13
CA THR A 674 38.09 1.03 2.31
C THR A 674 36.68 1.49 1.96
N GLY A 675 36.38 1.72 0.68
CA GLY A 675 35.10 2.26 0.21
C GLY A 675 34.94 3.76 0.51
N LYS A 676 36.04 4.46 0.79
CA LYS A 676 36.06 5.89 1.17
C LYS A 676 36.88 6.72 0.20
N THR A 677 36.58 8.00 0.16
CA THR A 677 37.32 9.01 -0.61
C THR A 677 37.32 10.36 0.10
N GLN A 678 38.25 11.22 -0.27
CA GLN A 678 38.26 12.62 0.14
C GLN A 678 37.09 13.36 -0.53
N LEU A 679 36.24 13.97 0.29
CA LEU A 679 35.23 14.92 -0.17
C LEU A 679 35.66 16.35 0.15
N PHE A 680 35.11 17.30 -0.60
CA PHE A 680 35.27 18.73 -0.40
C PHE A 680 33.94 19.34 0.00
N ASP A 681 33.98 20.32 0.91
CA ASP A 681 32.80 21.08 1.30
C ASP A 681 32.43 22.07 0.19
N GLY A 682 31.24 21.91 -0.38
CA GLY A 682 30.71 22.82 -1.41
C GLY A 682 30.58 24.27 -0.94
N ARG A 683 30.41 24.50 0.37
CA ARG A 683 30.22 25.85 0.91
C ARG A 683 31.52 26.60 1.15
N SER A 684 32.49 25.97 1.80
CA SER A 684 33.78 26.61 2.11
C SER A 684 34.86 26.37 1.06
N GLY A 685 34.78 25.26 0.31
CA GLY A 685 35.81 24.78 -0.60
C GLY A 685 36.92 23.96 0.07
N GLU A 686 36.92 23.85 1.40
CA GLU A 686 37.93 23.10 2.14
C GLU A 686 37.67 21.57 2.06
N PRO A 687 38.73 20.74 2.02
CA PRO A 687 38.56 19.29 2.12
C PRO A 687 38.07 18.90 3.53
N PHE A 688 37.18 17.91 3.61
CA PHE A 688 36.78 17.35 4.90
C PHE A 688 37.98 16.70 5.62
N PRO A 689 38.09 16.78 6.96
CA PRO A 689 39.28 16.31 7.67
C PRO A 689 39.54 14.79 7.59
N ALA A 690 38.54 13.99 7.21
CA ALA A 690 38.63 12.55 7.11
C ALA A 690 37.94 12.06 5.82
N PRO A 691 38.40 10.94 5.23
CA PRO A 691 37.74 10.34 4.08
C PRO A 691 36.38 9.77 4.46
N ILE A 692 35.41 9.94 3.55
CA ILE A 692 34.00 9.62 3.76
C ILE A 692 33.61 8.46 2.85
N SER A 693 32.75 7.57 3.35
CA SER A 693 32.24 6.46 2.55
C SER A 693 31.26 6.99 1.51
N VAL A 694 31.53 6.68 0.25
CA VAL A 694 30.78 7.14 -0.91
C VAL A 694 30.54 5.98 -1.87
N GLY A 695 29.38 5.97 -2.52
CA GLY A 695 29.09 5.00 -3.56
C GLY A 695 27.66 5.13 -4.07
N TYR A 696 27.19 4.15 -4.83
CA TYR A 696 25.84 4.19 -5.39
C TYR A 696 24.91 3.26 -4.60
N MET A 697 23.79 3.81 -4.13
CA MET A 697 22.75 3.04 -3.45
C MET A 697 21.42 3.22 -4.19
N TYR A 698 20.58 2.17 -4.18
CA TYR A 698 19.28 2.21 -4.82
C TYR A 698 18.21 2.77 -3.86
N ILE A 699 17.76 3.99 -4.14
CA ILE A 699 16.82 4.72 -3.28
C ILE A 699 15.42 4.77 -3.92
N LEU A 700 14.41 4.50 -3.10
CA LEU A 700 13.01 4.44 -3.47
C LEU A 700 12.28 5.70 -2.99
N LYS A 701 11.43 6.26 -3.85
CA LYS A 701 10.44 7.27 -3.46
C LYS A 701 9.17 6.56 -2.97
N LEU A 702 8.82 6.74 -1.71
CA LEU A 702 7.65 6.07 -1.14
C LEU A 702 6.38 6.88 -1.36
N HIS A 703 5.24 6.20 -1.35
CA HIS A 703 3.91 6.81 -1.48
C HIS A 703 3.43 7.48 -0.17
N HIS A 704 4.35 8.19 0.48
CA HIS A 704 4.13 8.99 1.66
C HIS A 704 4.66 10.39 1.36
N LEU A 705 3.88 11.11 0.54
CA LEU A 705 4.24 12.41 0.03
C LEU A 705 3.68 13.51 0.93
N VAL A 706 4.40 14.64 1.02
CA VAL A 706 3.97 15.77 1.84
C VAL A 706 2.68 16.39 1.31
N ASP A 707 2.51 16.46 0.00
CA ASP A 707 1.31 16.99 -0.67
C ASP A 707 0.02 16.25 -0.22
N ASP A 708 0.13 14.94 0.04
CA ASP A 708 -0.98 14.13 0.52
C ASP A 708 -1.26 14.32 2.01
N LYS A 709 -0.21 14.63 2.79
CA LYS A 709 -0.28 14.69 4.26
C LYS A 709 -0.54 16.10 4.80
N ILE A 710 -0.14 17.14 4.08
CA ILE A 710 -0.37 18.51 4.51
C ILE A 710 -1.88 18.78 4.54
N HIS A 711 -2.36 19.25 5.68
CA HIS A 711 -3.75 19.56 5.89
C HIS A 711 -3.91 20.65 6.94
N ALA A 712 -4.69 21.67 6.61
CA ALA A 712 -5.00 22.78 7.49
C ALA A 712 -6.49 23.13 7.35
N ARG A 713 -7.10 23.54 8.46
CA ARG A 713 -8.50 23.95 8.52
C ARG A 713 -8.62 25.16 9.44
N SER A 714 -9.30 26.20 8.96
CA SER A 714 -9.80 27.29 9.79
C SER A 714 -11.23 26.96 10.26
N THR A 715 -12.19 27.02 9.34
CA THR A 715 -13.58 26.57 9.50
C THR A 715 -13.89 25.52 8.44
N GLY A 716 -14.97 24.77 8.59
CA GLY A 716 -15.30 23.70 7.65
C GLY A 716 -16.60 23.00 8.01
N PRO A 717 -16.89 21.83 7.40
CA PRO A 717 -18.11 21.11 7.70
C PRO A 717 -18.09 20.48 9.11
N TYR A 718 -19.29 20.29 9.65
CA TYR A 718 -19.56 19.74 10.97
C TYR A 718 -20.48 18.53 10.88
N SER A 719 -20.36 17.62 11.84
CA SER A 719 -21.26 16.48 12.00
C SER A 719 -22.65 16.96 12.38
N MET A 720 -23.68 16.44 11.71
CA MET A 720 -25.07 16.78 12.05
C MET A 720 -25.49 16.23 13.43
N ILE A 721 -24.83 15.17 13.91
CA ILE A 721 -25.20 14.50 15.16
C ILE A 721 -24.51 15.17 16.34
N THR A 722 -23.17 15.28 16.29
CA THR A 722 -22.37 15.75 17.41
C THR A 722 -22.03 17.24 17.34
N GLN A 723 -22.32 17.90 16.21
CA GLN A 723 -21.94 19.29 15.92
C GLN A 723 -20.43 19.57 15.96
N GLN A 724 -19.61 18.53 16.07
CA GLN A 724 -18.15 18.62 16.02
C GLN A 724 -17.64 18.73 14.57
N PRO A 725 -16.45 19.32 14.35
CA PRO A 725 -15.77 19.26 13.06
C PRO A 725 -15.73 17.83 12.50
N LEU A 726 -16.00 17.67 11.20
CA LEU A 726 -15.77 16.38 10.54
C LEU A 726 -14.29 15.96 10.63
N GLY A 727 -14.00 14.68 10.46
CA GLY A 727 -12.64 14.14 10.48
C GLY A 727 -12.08 13.89 9.08
N GLY A 728 -10.76 14.02 8.93
CA GLY A 728 -10.04 13.61 7.71
C GLY A 728 -9.94 14.68 6.62
N LYS A 729 -8.84 14.63 5.86
CA LYS A 729 -8.48 15.62 4.82
C LYS A 729 -9.54 15.75 3.73
N ALA A 730 -10.07 14.62 3.24
CA ALA A 730 -11.05 14.58 2.15
C ALA A 730 -12.36 15.33 2.47
N GLN A 731 -12.72 15.43 3.76
CA GLN A 731 -13.91 16.15 4.23
C GLN A 731 -13.58 17.57 4.71
N PHE A 732 -12.35 18.04 4.50
CA PHE A 732 -11.83 19.27 5.10
C PHE A 732 -12.01 19.28 6.64
N GLY A 733 -11.65 18.16 7.25
CA GLY A 733 -11.88 17.87 8.66
C GLY A 733 -10.96 18.58 9.65
N GLY A 734 -11.32 18.61 10.93
CA GLY A 734 -10.48 19.11 12.02
C GLY A 734 -9.45 18.07 12.49
N GLN A 735 -8.45 18.54 13.25
CA GLN A 735 -7.56 17.65 13.99
C GLN A 735 -8.24 17.15 15.26
N ARG A 736 -7.98 15.89 15.63
CA ARG A 736 -8.50 15.32 16.86
C ARG A 736 -7.64 15.79 18.04
N PHE A 737 -8.25 16.53 18.95
CA PHE A 737 -7.69 16.80 20.26
C PHE A 737 -8.18 15.70 21.23
N GLY A 738 -7.29 14.78 21.57
CA GLY A 738 -7.64 13.57 22.33
C GLY A 738 -7.49 13.72 23.83
N GLU A 739 -7.78 12.63 24.53
CA GLU A 739 -7.72 12.57 26.00
C GLU A 739 -6.32 12.84 26.55
N MET A 740 -5.28 12.29 25.92
CA MET A 740 -3.89 12.52 26.35
C MET A 740 -3.46 13.98 26.16
N GLU A 741 -3.95 14.64 25.11
CA GLU A 741 -3.67 16.08 24.89
C GLU A 741 -4.41 16.97 25.90
N VAL A 742 -5.61 16.57 26.34
CA VAL A 742 -6.31 17.21 27.46
C VAL A 742 -5.47 17.15 28.72
N TRP A 743 -4.97 15.97 29.11
CA TRP A 743 -4.12 15.80 30.29
C TRP A 743 -2.86 16.66 30.22
N ALA A 744 -2.28 16.84 29.03
CA ALA A 744 -1.13 17.72 28.85
C ALA A 744 -1.46 19.18 29.19
N LEU A 745 -2.60 19.70 28.72
CA LEU A 745 -3.02 21.07 29.06
C LEU A 745 -3.43 21.23 30.52
N GLU A 746 -4.05 20.22 31.12
CA GLU A 746 -4.33 20.19 32.56
C GLU A 746 -3.04 20.26 33.37
N ALA A 747 -2.01 19.48 32.99
CA ALA A 747 -0.70 19.48 33.63
C ALA A 747 0.01 20.84 33.51
N TYR A 748 -0.15 21.54 32.39
CA TYR A 748 0.33 22.92 32.24
C TYR A 748 -0.48 23.95 33.03
N GLY A 749 -1.68 23.60 33.50
CA GLY A 749 -2.61 24.55 34.11
C GLY A 749 -3.24 25.52 33.10
N ALA A 750 -3.27 25.17 31.81
CA ALA A 750 -3.72 26.02 30.72
C ALA A 750 -5.26 25.98 30.55
N ALA A 751 -6.00 26.31 31.61
CA ALA A 751 -7.45 26.13 31.69
C ALA A 751 -8.24 26.82 30.55
N TYR A 752 -7.90 28.07 30.21
CA TYR A 752 -8.57 28.82 29.13
C TYR A 752 -8.33 28.21 27.75
N ALA A 753 -7.10 27.74 27.47
CA ALA A 753 -6.79 27.10 26.19
C ALA A 753 -7.54 25.77 26.05
N LEU A 754 -7.62 25.00 27.13
CA LEU A 754 -8.39 23.76 27.17
C LEU A 754 -9.89 24.02 26.96
N GLN A 755 -10.45 25.00 27.68
CA GLN A 755 -11.85 25.39 27.52
C GLN A 755 -12.15 25.82 26.09
N GLU A 756 -11.31 26.67 25.49
CA GLU A 756 -11.46 27.16 24.12
C GLU A 756 -11.50 26.00 23.09
N LEU A 757 -10.58 25.04 23.22
CA LEU A 757 -10.48 23.88 22.32
C LEU A 757 -11.71 22.96 22.40
N LEU A 758 -12.25 22.76 23.60
CA LEU A 758 -13.39 21.87 23.85
C LEU A 758 -14.76 22.52 23.61
N THR A 759 -14.82 23.81 23.29
CA THR A 759 -16.08 24.58 23.13
C THR A 759 -16.14 25.28 21.78
N ILE A 760 -15.69 26.54 21.71
CA ILE A 760 -15.81 27.45 20.56
C ILE A 760 -15.02 27.02 19.33
N LYS A 761 -14.02 26.14 19.49
CA LYS A 761 -13.29 25.49 18.38
C LYS A 761 -13.86 24.13 17.97
N SER A 762 -14.90 23.65 18.66
CA SER A 762 -15.51 22.34 18.47
C SER A 762 -17.02 22.45 18.22
N ASP A 763 -17.84 22.28 19.25
CA ASP A 763 -19.28 22.00 19.20
C ASP A 763 -20.13 23.06 19.91
N ASP A 764 -19.56 24.20 20.30
CA ASP A 764 -20.35 25.40 20.63
C ASP A 764 -20.84 26.07 19.34
N ILE A 765 -22.10 25.78 18.97
CA ILE A 765 -22.74 26.19 17.72
C ILE A 765 -22.78 27.71 17.59
N VAL A 766 -23.15 28.40 18.66
CA VAL A 766 -23.30 29.86 18.68
C VAL A 766 -21.95 30.53 18.89
N GLY A 767 -21.13 29.98 19.79
CA GLY A 767 -19.80 30.49 20.09
C GLY A 767 -18.91 30.54 18.86
N ARG A 768 -18.85 29.47 18.06
CA ARG A 768 -17.96 29.42 16.87
C ARG A 768 -18.26 30.52 15.84
N VAL A 769 -19.54 30.87 15.62
CA VAL A 769 -19.94 31.95 14.69
C VAL A 769 -19.51 33.30 15.25
N LYS A 770 -19.80 33.54 16.53
CA LYS A 770 -19.43 34.80 17.21
C LYS A 770 -17.93 34.99 17.31
N VAL A 771 -17.16 33.92 17.51
CA VAL A 771 -15.70 33.99 17.49
C VAL A 771 -15.19 34.40 16.12
N TYR A 772 -15.74 33.81 15.05
CA TYR A 772 -15.37 34.19 13.69
C TYR A 772 -15.68 35.66 13.42
N GLU A 773 -16.86 36.14 13.80
CA GLU A 773 -17.21 37.56 13.70
C GLU A 773 -16.29 38.46 14.51
N ALA A 774 -16.00 38.11 15.77
CA ALA A 774 -15.13 38.90 16.63
C ALA A 774 -13.73 39.03 16.02
N ILE A 775 -13.17 37.94 15.47
CA ILE A 775 -11.88 37.96 14.77
C ILE A 775 -11.93 38.90 13.56
N VAL A 776 -12.98 38.84 12.75
CA VAL A 776 -13.15 39.70 11.55
C VAL A 776 -13.32 41.17 11.93
N LYS A 777 -14.05 41.46 13.03
CA LYS A 777 -14.30 42.81 13.55
C LYS A 777 -13.11 43.36 14.34
N GLY A 778 -12.13 42.52 14.72
CA GLY A 778 -11.03 42.90 15.61
C GLY A 778 -11.46 43.10 17.07
N GLU A 779 -12.55 42.43 17.48
CA GLU A 779 -13.10 42.45 18.83
C GLU A 779 -12.54 41.30 19.68
N ASN A 780 -12.73 41.39 20.99
CA ASN A 780 -12.33 40.30 21.90
C ASN A 780 -13.23 39.08 21.71
N ILE A 781 -12.63 37.89 21.85
CA ILE A 781 -13.35 36.61 21.85
C ILE A 781 -14.31 36.57 23.04
N GLN A 782 -15.58 36.24 22.77
CA GLN A 782 -16.62 36.13 23.80
C GLN A 782 -16.44 34.88 24.66
N GLU A 783 -17.09 34.87 25.82
CA GLU A 783 -17.04 33.74 26.75
C GLU A 783 -17.64 32.47 26.10
N PRO A 784 -16.97 31.31 26.23
CA PRO A 784 -17.49 30.05 25.72
C PRO A 784 -18.84 29.63 26.31
N GLY A 785 -19.70 29.06 25.48
CA GLY A 785 -20.97 28.47 25.87
C GLY A 785 -20.85 27.00 26.31
N ILE A 786 -22.00 26.33 26.35
CA ILE A 786 -22.12 24.91 26.70
C ILE A 786 -21.91 24.05 25.43
N PRO A 787 -21.03 23.04 25.47
CA PRO A 787 -20.85 22.10 24.35
C PRO A 787 -22.14 21.38 23.97
N GLU A 788 -22.39 21.22 22.67
CA GLU A 788 -23.53 20.44 22.19
C GLU A 788 -23.43 18.95 22.58
N SER A 789 -22.21 18.39 22.63
CA SER A 789 -21.99 17.00 23.09
C SER A 789 -22.53 16.74 24.50
N PHE A 790 -22.49 17.74 25.40
CA PHE A 790 -23.07 17.62 26.74
C PHE A 790 -24.60 17.56 26.69
N LYS A 791 -25.24 18.37 25.84
CA LYS A 791 -26.70 18.32 25.64
C LYS A 791 -27.12 16.98 25.05
N VAL A 792 -26.37 16.45 24.07
CA VAL A 792 -26.60 15.13 23.48
C VAL A 792 -26.51 14.04 24.54
N LEU A 793 -25.46 14.05 25.38
CA LEU A 793 -25.31 13.10 26.49
C LEU A 793 -26.52 13.09 27.43
N MET A 794 -27.02 14.27 27.81
CA MET A 794 -28.22 14.34 28.66
C MET A 794 -29.44 13.73 27.96
N LYS A 795 -29.60 13.96 26.65
CA LYS A 795 -30.70 13.38 25.87
C LYS A 795 -30.57 11.86 25.75
N GLU A 796 -29.37 11.33 25.61
CA GLU A 796 -29.11 9.90 25.64
C GLU A 796 -29.46 9.30 27.01
N MET A 797 -29.05 9.94 28.12
CA MET A 797 -29.45 9.48 29.46
C MET A 797 -30.96 9.54 29.69
N GLN A 798 -31.62 10.62 29.26
CA GLN A 798 -33.09 10.74 29.30
C GLN A 798 -33.78 9.65 28.47
N SER A 799 -33.21 9.27 27.32
CA SER A 799 -33.73 8.17 26.49
C SER A 799 -33.61 6.80 27.16
N LEU A 800 -32.68 6.65 28.10
CA LEU A 800 -32.52 5.48 28.96
C LEU A 800 -33.42 5.53 30.22
N CYS A 801 -34.39 6.44 30.25
CA CYS A 801 -35.30 6.70 31.39
C CYS A 801 -34.58 7.17 32.67
N LEU A 802 -33.38 7.74 32.55
CA LEU A 802 -32.69 8.39 33.66
C LEU A 802 -33.11 9.87 33.68
N ASN A 803 -33.76 10.31 34.77
CA ASN A 803 -34.07 11.73 34.94
C ASN A 803 -32.81 12.50 35.33
N VAL A 804 -32.21 13.20 34.37
CA VAL A 804 -31.02 14.04 34.58
C VAL A 804 -31.42 15.50 34.42
N GLU A 805 -31.16 16.29 35.47
CA GLU A 805 -31.47 17.71 35.55
C GLU A 805 -30.20 18.49 35.92
N VAL A 806 -30.02 19.66 35.30
CA VAL A 806 -28.96 20.61 35.68
C VAL A 806 -29.56 21.59 36.67
N LEU A 807 -28.98 21.67 37.87
CA LEU A 807 -29.47 22.54 38.93
C LEU A 807 -28.61 23.80 39.03
N SER A 808 -29.24 24.96 39.14
CA SER A 808 -28.57 26.18 39.58
C SER A 808 -28.29 26.16 41.09
N ALA A 809 -27.52 27.14 41.58
CA ALA A 809 -27.11 27.20 42.99
C ALA A 809 -28.28 27.28 43.99
N ASP A 810 -29.47 27.73 43.55
CA ASP A 810 -30.70 27.79 44.33
C ASP A 810 -31.55 26.50 44.27
N GLY A 811 -31.07 25.46 43.57
CA GLY A 811 -31.72 24.16 43.44
C GLY A 811 -32.84 24.11 42.40
N THR A 812 -32.98 25.14 41.56
CA THR A 812 -33.97 25.14 40.47
C THR A 812 -33.41 24.44 39.23
N ALA A 813 -34.27 23.69 38.52
CA ALA A 813 -33.89 23.00 37.31
C ALA A 813 -33.75 23.99 36.14
N VAL A 814 -32.56 24.02 35.53
CA VAL A 814 -32.24 24.87 34.38
C VAL A 814 -32.61 24.14 33.10
N ASN A 815 -33.39 24.80 32.26
CA ASN A 815 -33.71 24.28 30.93
C ASN A 815 -32.60 24.66 29.95
N LEU A 816 -31.90 23.66 29.42
CA LEU A 816 -30.80 23.83 28.46
C LEU A 816 -31.25 23.95 26.99
N ARG A 817 -32.51 24.32 26.75
CA ARG A 817 -32.97 24.67 25.41
C ARG A 817 -32.38 26.02 25.03
N ASP A 818 -31.74 26.07 23.86
CA ASP A 818 -31.44 27.33 23.20
C ASP A 818 -32.78 27.99 22.91
N THR A 819 -33.12 29.04 23.66
CA THR A 819 -34.27 29.87 23.34
C THR A 819 -34.07 30.45 21.96
N ASP A 820 -35.13 30.46 21.14
CA ASP A 820 -35.27 30.97 19.77
C ASP A 820 -34.93 32.49 19.63
N ASP A 821 -33.79 32.94 20.16
CA ASP A 821 -33.34 34.33 20.17
C ASP A 821 -32.75 34.75 18.81
N GLU A 822 -32.35 33.82 17.94
CA GLU A 822 -31.82 34.15 16.61
C GLU A 822 -32.90 34.71 15.68
N ALA A 823 -34.13 34.17 15.73
CA ALA A 823 -35.25 34.71 14.96
C ALA A 823 -35.63 36.13 15.42
N PHE A 824 -35.47 36.42 16.72
CA PHE A 824 -35.70 37.75 17.28
C PHE A 824 -34.59 38.74 16.90
N ARG A 825 -33.32 38.33 16.96
CA ARG A 825 -32.18 39.19 16.58
C ARG A 825 -32.15 39.54 15.09
N ALA A 826 -32.42 38.58 14.20
CA ALA A 826 -32.51 38.84 12.76
C ALA A 826 -33.63 39.85 12.43
N ALA A 827 -34.75 39.77 13.16
CA ALA A 827 -35.82 40.76 13.04
C ALA A 827 -35.41 42.15 13.58
N GLU A 828 -34.65 42.19 14.69
CA GLU A 828 -34.14 43.42 15.30
C GLU A 828 -33.08 44.13 14.44
N GLU A 829 -32.14 43.39 13.83
CA GLU A 829 -31.14 43.93 12.90
C GLU A 829 -31.76 44.51 11.63
N LEU A 830 -32.91 43.97 11.19
CA LEU A 830 -33.71 44.51 10.10
C LEU A 830 -34.62 45.68 10.52
N GLY A 831 -34.58 46.09 11.79
CA GLY A 831 -35.42 47.17 12.35
C GLY A 831 -36.91 46.81 12.45
N ILE A 832 -37.26 45.52 12.39
CA ILE A 832 -38.64 45.03 12.45
C ILE A 832 -38.95 44.65 13.90
N ASN A 833 -39.67 45.52 14.59
CA ASN A 833 -40.05 45.30 15.98
C ASN A 833 -41.28 44.36 16.06
N ILE A 834 -41.06 43.06 16.28
CA ILE A 834 -42.13 42.04 16.39
C ILE A 834 -42.73 41.99 17.82
N SER A 835 -42.28 42.84 18.73
CA SER A 835 -42.62 42.79 20.17
C SER A 835 -44.07 43.15 20.58
N THR A 836 -45.04 43.26 19.66
CA THR A 836 -46.39 43.75 20.00
C THR A 836 -47.57 42.81 19.75
N ARG A 837 -47.36 41.52 19.42
CA ARG A 837 -48.47 40.56 19.40
C ARG A 837 -48.04 39.15 19.76
N PHE A 838 -47.82 38.86 21.03
CA PHE A 838 -48.20 37.59 21.67
C PHE A 838 -48.12 37.81 23.19
N GLU A 839 -49.13 38.49 23.73
CA GLU A 839 -49.45 38.32 25.15
C GLU A 839 -49.85 36.86 25.36
N SER A 840 -49.20 36.25 26.34
CA SER A 840 -49.41 34.92 26.90
C SER A 840 -50.88 34.46 26.89
N SER A 841 -51.17 33.44 26.08
CA SER A 841 -52.29 32.53 26.35
C SER A 841 -51.75 31.40 27.20
N SER A 842 -52.14 31.37 28.48
CA SER A 842 -51.83 30.29 29.42
C SER A 842 -52.36 28.94 28.91
N ILE A 843 -51.49 27.94 28.87
CA ILE A 843 -51.83 26.54 28.55
C ILE A 843 -52.50 25.92 29.79
N ASP A 844 -53.76 26.30 30.04
CA ASP A 844 -54.64 25.61 31.00
C ASP A 844 -56.12 25.57 30.56
N GLU A 845 -56.45 25.99 29.33
CA GLU A 845 -57.77 25.72 28.74
C GLU A 845 -57.61 25.31 27.27
N ILE A 846 -57.52 23.99 27.02
CA ILE A 846 -58.17 23.18 25.95
C ILE A 846 -57.77 21.71 26.13
#